data_AF-A0A813G022-F1
#
_entry.id   AF-A0A813G022-F1
#
_cell.length_a   1.000
_cell.length_b   1.000
_cell.length_c   1.000
_cell.angle_alpha   90.00
_cell.angle_beta   90.00
_cell.angle_gamma   90.00
#
_symmetry.space_group_name_H-M   'P 1'
#
loop_
_entity.id
_entity.type
_entity.pdbx_description
1 polymer ?
#
loop_
_entity_poly.entity_id
_entity_poly.type
_entity_poly.pdbx_seq_one_letter_code
_entity_poly.pdbx_strand_id
1 'polypeptide(L)'
;MSGLIQDVQKQVWAACETICAGISEGNKTEDPIFELGIDSLGLAELLITLESQFGEGCISVDEVMEDPSVSAIVSLLLRKGIVESPSTQSKDLEPASPLIAEGKLSMLGGVDVAEMQRSSASATPQGVNSWVRTTHVGSLPRPSGTSLEDIISKQIDAGVDWMNDGEWTRENYISDALSRISGIGGNVQTTGECMCCMPSPSDMHDVPMFARRFTGGNGLITLNPARVAKADVACTGPMAYINPETLFDSLQPFLDVIGSRDRSTCFWSVPSPGTLAVFCEDRHYGDYSKFAGALAEVLRLEYEAVAATGLVLQVDAPCLAMGRHTRHSALTDEEFQEVLRTNVDLINATLVNIDPAKVRVHVCWGNYSGPHHHDIEARHVWPHLLRLNARYISIEGANPRHEHDWEYFAKHVAAKFIELDKVILVGVLDTRSAHIEHPELIAQRLLQYVKVLGPGRVVASTDCGFATTGKSAAITEDIVWLKLAALGEGARIVRQRLVDVGAPEPTSLVYSPTGFRVVVFCDAEAEACPGATELICELAKRSWSLDVLPSGAGVQSGFEQLKYSLDTPMALVALGAQAATMACGVAQLLESDRSVSRRPHTIFTFGPRQPGAECLGAAPLEPEAAKAAAAEIQARMQRRMRFDKRQLTPSGSLLSPATPPSEVDVVVVGAGMLGLYMAVTLTRRGFKVVVLEQRMIIGGIWSMYANSHSQVNSSEGGYSLKDILGESGANRDHATAREMITDIGKLAKEVDASTCCGVKVVRIAKHGDGYMTISQTDHGGTHITSSRGVVLAINDRVGIPRQMTWAGQEEFKGIVTTGTNDNLAHVDWRGKRVVVVGMGAFAIENTRTALEHGAEHVTVVVRRHGTVCPKIIDYLNFVKPFDAEFQHDSTTNIKQMHQWSSLYRKSGATIPECWPEEIKHEGHTISVSDLWFVGHHMGKLCTKVATVDHFDAGGIHLSDGSRLDADIVVVCVGFIRNTHLCEKLTGSDTMKTTNYVDKHLMYLADAEIDHGAFNWFFGSSVLEYAKFFTEVYVAGLEHEEQVGEMLWGADLPTTKIQERKWSGFIAASSKLLKAKADGIPYFADAAHNQVERRTRHFYNTLPPVAYVKSNEAEWVELHTRLNGGKPVPPELQLPYFFKDAASWCEPKAPLA
;
A
#
# COMPACT_ATOMS: atom_id res chain seq x y z
N MET A 1 -30.63 -65.44 -19.34
CA MET A 1 -30.59 -64.17 -20.10
C MET A 1 -31.70 -63.20 -19.69
N SER A 2 -32.95 -63.62 -19.44
CA SER A 2 -34.04 -62.67 -19.11
C SER A 2 -33.81 -61.83 -17.84
N GLY A 3 -33.19 -62.39 -16.80
CA GLY A 3 -32.89 -61.64 -15.56
C GLY A 3 -31.81 -60.56 -15.73
N LEU A 4 -30.71 -60.88 -16.43
CA LEU A 4 -29.63 -59.93 -16.71
C LEU A 4 -30.09 -58.79 -17.62
N ILE A 5 -30.95 -59.09 -18.61
CA ILE A 5 -31.55 -58.07 -19.48
C ILE A 5 -32.41 -57.10 -18.65
N GLN A 6 -33.22 -57.62 -17.72
CA GLN A 6 -34.05 -56.77 -16.85
C GLN A 6 -33.21 -55.91 -15.90
N ASP A 7 -32.08 -56.40 -15.39
CA ASP A 7 -31.21 -55.63 -14.51
C ASP A 7 -30.47 -54.51 -15.24
N VAL A 8 -29.91 -54.77 -16.43
CA VAL A 8 -29.27 -53.73 -17.25
C VAL A 8 -30.30 -52.72 -17.74
N GLN A 9 -31.49 -53.18 -18.15
CA GLN A 9 -32.59 -52.29 -18.53
C GLN A 9 -33.04 -51.38 -17.39
N LYS A 10 -33.10 -51.88 -16.16
CA LYS A 10 -33.42 -51.06 -14.99
C LYS A 10 -32.34 -50.03 -14.68
N GLN A 11 -31.07 -50.37 -14.87
CA GLN A 11 -29.94 -49.47 -14.66
C GLN A 11 -29.87 -48.37 -15.71
N VAL A 12 -30.07 -48.69 -17.00
CA VAL A 12 -30.15 -47.70 -18.07
C VAL A 12 -31.37 -46.78 -17.87
N TRP A 13 -32.52 -47.32 -17.48
CA TRP A 13 -33.71 -46.52 -17.21
C TRP A 13 -33.52 -45.57 -16.02
N ALA A 14 -32.89 -46.05 -14.94
CA ALA A 14 -32.55 -45.21 -13.78
C ALA A 14 -31.56 -44.09 -14.14
N ALA A 15 -30.61 -44.35 -15.04
CA ALA A 15 -29.72 -43.32 -15.56
C ALA A 15 -30.50 -42.23 -16.31
N CYS A 16 -31.46 -42.59 -17.17
CA CYS A 16 -32.34 -41.64 -17.83
C CYS A 16 -33.16 -40.80 -16.83
N GLU A 17 -33.74 -41.42 -15.80
CA GLU A 17 -34.53 -40.72 -14.77
C GLU A 17 -33.70 -39.77 -13.89
N THR A 18 -32.40 -40.03 -13.75
CA THR A 18 -31.49 -39.14 -12.99
C THR A 18 -31.23 -37.84 -13.74
N ILE A 19 -31.31 -37.88 -15.08
CA ILE A 19 -31.05 -36.76 -15.97
C ILE A 19 -32.32 -35.95 -16.23
N CYS A 20 -33.46 -36.64 -16.41
CA CYS A 20 -34.77 -36.01 -16.58
C CYS A 20 -35.75 -36.61 -15.56
N ALA A 21 -36.19 -35.82 -14.58
CA ALA A 21 -37.05 -36.30 -13.49
C ALA A 21 -38.51 -36.47 -13.96
N GLY A 22 -39.11 -37.66 -13.76
CA GLY A 22 -40.55 -37.91 -13.96
C GLY A 22 -40.96 -38.81 -15.14
N ILE A 23 -40.03 -39.58 -15.72
CA ILE A 23 -40.25 -40.40 -16.95
C ILE A 23 -41.18 -41.63 -16.70
N SER A 24 -41.63 -41.90 -15.48
CA SER A 24 -42.25 -43.18 -15.08
C SER A 24 -43.75 -43.35 -15.35
N GLU A 25 -44.46 -42.36 -15.92
CA GLU A 25 -45.88 -42.51 -16.29
C GLU A 25 -46.07 -42.66 -17.81
N GLY A 26 -46.04 -43.91 -18.30
CA GLY A 26 -46.64 -44.29 -19.60
C GLY A 26 -45.71 -44.57 -20.79
N ASN A 27 -44.40 -44.39 -20.66
CA ASN A 27 -43.45 -44.52 -21.78
C ASN A 27 -43.00 -45.96 -22.06
N LYS A 28 -42.69 -46.27 -23.33
CA LYS A 28 -42.23 -47.60 -23.79
C LYS A 28 -40.72 -47.56 -24.04
N THR A 29 -40.04 -48.68 -23.83
CA THR A 29 -38.57 -48.80 -24.01
C THR A 29 -38.08 -48.61 -25.45
N GLU A 30 -39.02 -48.56 -26.39
CA GLU A 30 -38.77 -48.38 -27.82
C GLU A 30 -38.87 -46.90 -28.25
N ASP A 31 -39.28 -45.99 -27.34
CA ASP A 31 -39.39 -44.57 -27.65
C ASP A 31 -37.98 -43.91 -27.64
N PRO A 32 -37.70 -42.93 -28.53
CA PRO A 32 -36.42 -42.24 -28.56
C PRO A 32 -36.15 -41.48 -27.25
N ILE A 33 -34.93 -41.56 -26.71
CA ILE A 33 -34.55 -40.91 -25.45
C ILE A 33 -34.71 -39.38 -25.49
N PHE A 34 -34.65 -38.75 -26.66
CA PHE A 34 -34.92 -37.32 -26.84
C PHE A 34 -36.38 -36.96 -26.60
N GLU A 35 -37.32 -37.86 -26.90
CA GLU A 35 -38.75 -37.67 -26.59
C GLU A 35 -39.04 -37.85 -25.08
N LEU A 36 -38.08 -38.40 -24.33
CA LEU A 36 -38.10 -38.45 -22.86
C LEU A 36 -37.56 -37.16 -22.21
N GLY A 37 -37.22 -36.15 -23.00
CA GLY A 37 -36.71 -34.85 -22.54
C GLY A 37 -35.20 -34.80 -22.29
N ILE A 38 -34.46 -35.82 -22.74
CA ILE A 38 -32.99 -35.84 -22.67
C ILE A 38 -32.42 -35.02 -23.83
N ASP A 39 -31.82 -33.86 -23.56
CA ASP A 39 -31.21 -32.99 -24.58
C ASP A 39 -29.74 -33.38 -24.88
N SER A 40 -29.02 -32.58 -25.66
CA SER A 40 -27.61 -32.88 -26.01
C SER A 40 -26.67 -32.92 -24.81
N LEU A 41 -26.96 -32.18 -23.74
CA LEU A 41 -26.18 -32.21 -22.50
C LEU A 41 -26.56 -33.45 -21.68
N GLY A 42 -27.86 -33.75 -21.61
CA GLY A 42 -28.39 -34.96 -20.99
C GLY A 42 -27.91 -36.25 -21.67
N LEU A 43 -27.71 -36.25 -22.99
CA LEU A 43 -27.13 -37.40 -23.70
C LEU A 43 -25.68 -37.64 -23.26
N ALA A 44 -24.88 -36.58 -23.11
CA ALA A 44 -23.51 -36.69 -22.62
C ALA A 44 -23.47 -37.21 -21.17
N GLU A 45 -24.38 -36.73 -20.32
CA GLU A 45 -24.53 -37.25 -18.95
C GLU A 45 -25.02 -38.70 -18.91
N LEU A 46 -25.89 -39.12 -19.84
CA LEU A 46 -26.36 -40.50 -19.96
C LEU A 46 -25.19 -41.42 -20.31
N LEU A 47 -24.38 -41.05 -21.29
CA LEU A 47 -23.20 -41.81 -21.70
C LEU A 47 -22.18 -41.94 -20.56
N ILE A 48 -21.87 -40.83 -19.87
CA ILE A 48 -20.97 -40.83 -18.71
C ILE A 48 -21.50 -41.72 -17.59
N THR A 49 -22.82 -41.66 -17.33
CA THR A 49 -23.45 -42.48 -16.29
C THR A 49 -23.36 -43.96 -16.65
N LEU A 50 -23.63 -44.32 -17.91
CA LEU A 50 -23.52 -45.70 -18.39
C LEU A 50 -22.06 -46.19 -18.40
N GLU A 51 -21.10 -45.37 -18.80
CA GLU A 51 -19.66 -45.70 -18.72
C GLU A 51 -19.20 -45.89 -17.28
N SER A 52 -19.70 -45.11 -16.33
CA SER A 52 -19.39 -45.29 -14.91
C SER A 52 -19.95 -46.60 -14.35
N GLN A 53 -21.08 -47.08 -14.89
CA GLN A 53 -21.77 -48.28 -14.42
C GLN A 53 -21.27 -49.56 -15.10
N PHE A 54 -20.92 -49.48 -16.39
CA PHE A 54 -20.60 -50.64 -17.24
C PHE A 54 -19.17 -50.64 -17.79
N GLY A 55 -18.37 -49.61 -17.51
CA GLY A 55 -16.97 -49.46 -17.91
C GLY A 55 -16.74 -48.39 -18.99
N GLU A 56 -15.58 -47.75 -18.96
CA GLU A 56 -15.19 -46.70 -19.92
C GLU A 56 -15.21 -47.24 -21.37
N GLY A 57 -15.84 -46.52 -22.29
CA GLY A 57 -16.01 -46.96 -23.69
C GLY A 57 -17.07 -48.04 -23.90
N CYS A 58 -17.93 -48.32 -22.91
CA CYS A 58 -18.99 -49.32 -23.07
C CYS A 58 -20.01 -48.92 -24.14
N ILE A 59 -20.19 -47.62 -24.43
CA ILE A 59 -21.12 -47.12 -25.43
C ILE A 59 -20.69 -45.73 -25.93
N SER A 60 -20.81 -45.45 -27.24
CA SER A 60 -20.44 -44.15 -27.83
C SER A 60 -21.64 -43.31 -28.29
N VAL A 61 -21.42 -42.00 -28.50
CA VAL A 61 -22.46 -41.10 -29.05
C VAL A 61 -22.98 -41.61 -30.39
N ASP A 62 -22.08 -41.97 -31.30
CA ASP A 62 -22.46 -42.45 -32.64
C ASP A 62 -23.28 -43.75 -32.55
N GLU A 63 -22.92 -44.67 -31.64
CA GLU A 63 -23.65 -45.93 -31.40
C GLU A 63 -25.07 -45.68 -30.83
N VAL A 64 -25.25 -44.67 -29.97
CA VAL A 64 -26.59 -44.30 -29.45
C VAL A 64 -27.41 -43.57 -30.49
N MET A 65 -26.79 -42.75 -31.34
CA MET A 65 -27.50 -41.97 -32.35
C MET A 65 -28.00 -42.82 -33.53
N GLU A 66 -27.47 -44.02 -33.74
CA GLU A 66 -27.98 -44.99 -34.72
C GLU A 66 -29.39 -45.51 -34.38
N ASP A 67 -29.66 -45.77 -33.09
CA ASP A 67 -30.97 -46.13 -32.56
C ASP A 67 -31.09 -45.62 -31.10
N PRO A 68 -31.62 -44.40 -30.90
CA PRO A 68 -31.61 -43.73 -29.61
C PRO A 68 -32.75 -44.22 -28.71
N SER A 69 -33.04 -45.52 -28.65
CA SER A 69 -34.03 -46.12 -27.75
C SER A 69 -33.37 -46.81 -26.55
N VAL A 70 -34.06 -46.85 -25.41
CA VAL A 70 -33.51 -47.51 -24.20
C VAL A 70 -33.26 -49.01 -24.45
N SER A 71 -34.13 -49.65 -25.23
CA SER A 71 -34.00 -51.06 -25.63
C SER A 71 -32.73 -51.35 -26.45
N ALA A 72 -32.37 -50.45 -27.37
CA ALA A 72 -31.15 -50.54 -28.18
C ALA A 72 -29.89 -50.33 -27.34
N ILE A 73 -29.90 -49.35 -26.43
CA ILE A 73 -28.80 -49.07 -25.49
C ILE A 73 -28.52 -50.28 -24.58
N VAL A 74 -29.57 -50.89 -24.02
CA VAL A 74 -29.45 -52.10 -23.19
C VAL A 74 -28.83 -53.25 -23.99
N SER A 75 -29.25 -53.41 -25.25
CA SER A 75 -28.72 -54.45 -26.14
C SER A 75 -27.24 -54.24 -26.47
N LEU A 76 -26.79 -52.99 -26.60
CA LEU A 76 -25.38 -52.63 -26.83
C LEU A 76 -24.51 -52.97 -25.60
N LEU A 77 -24.98 -52.61 -24.40
CA LEU A 77 -24.24 -52.81 -23.15
C LEU A 77 -24.10 -54.31 -22.79
N LEU A 78 -25.16 -55.09 -23.00
CA LEU A 78 -25.13 -56.53 -22.75
C LEU A 78 -24.17 -57.30 -23.68
N ARG A 79 -23.85 -56.74 -24.86
CA ARG A 79 -22.86 -57.33 -25.77
C ARG A 79 -21.42 -57.11 -25.30
N LYS A 80 -21.17 -56.14 -24.41
CA LYS A 80 -19.82 -55.68 -24.03
C LYS A 80 -19.36 -56.08 -22.60
N GLY A 81 -20.28 -56.51 -21.73
CA GLY A 81 -20.12 -57.36 -20.52
C GLY A 81 -18.96 -57.14 -19.52
N ILE A 82 -19.16 -56.40 -18.40
CA ILE A 82 -18.28 -56.36 -17.20
C ILE A 82 -19.08 -56.03 -15.90
N VAL A 83 -18.80 -56.72 -14.76
CA VAL A 83 -19.26 -56.41 -13.37
C VAL A 83 -18.19 -56.84 -12.34
N GLU A 84 -17.89 -56.01 -11.32
CA GLU A 84 -17.83 -56.38 -9.86
C GLU A 84 -17.43 -55.21 -8.90
N SER A 85 -17.78 -55.35 -7.61
CA SER A 85 -18.01 -54.33 -6.54
C SER A 85 -17.05 -54.44 -5.32
N PRO A 86 -16.91 -53.43 -4.43
CA PRO A 86 -15.79 -53.26 -3.48
C PRO A 86 -16.12 -53.55 -1.99
N SER A 87 -15.12 -53.48 -1.08
CA SER A 87 -15.35 -53.48 0.38
C SER A 87 -14.44 -52.54 1.19
N THR A 88 -15.05 -52.06 2.27
CA THR A 88 -14.79 -51.01 3.29
C THR A 88 -13.77 -51.33 4.40
N GLN A 89 -13.19 -50.32 5.08
CA GLN A 89 -13.46 -50.00 6.51
C GLN A 89 -12.58 -48.89 7.16
N SER A 90 -13.22 -48.23 8.14
CA SER A 90 -12.91 -47.04 8.96
C SER A 90 -11.99 -47.24 10.18
N LYS A 91 -11.53 -46.14 10.83
CA LYS A 91 -11.81 -45.83 12.27
C LYS A 91 -11.25 -44.49 12.80
N ASP A 92 -12.03 -43.87 13.70
CA ASP A 92 -11.85 -42.61 14.46
C ASP A 92 -10.86 -42.68 15.65
N LEU A 93 -10.46 -41.51 16.20
CA LEU A 93 -10.57 -41.14 17.63
C LEU A 93 -10.08 -39.69 17.95
N GLU A 94 -10.75 -39.07 18.93
CA GLU A 94 -10.76 -37.64 19.33
C GLU A 94 -9.85 -37.26 20.56
N PRO A 95 -9.74 -35.97 20.96
CA PRO A 95 -8.54 -35.35 21.57
C PRO A 95 -8.61 -35.01 23.08
N ALA A 96 -7.51 -34.49 23.65
CA ALA A 96 -7.45 -33.93 25.01
C ALA A 96 -6.73 -32.56 25.09
N SER A 97 -7.21 -31.70 26.00
CA SER A 97 -6.88 -30.27 26.19
C SER A 97 -5.87 -30.01 27.34
N PRO A 98 -5.13 -28.87 27.38
CA PRO A 98 -4.05 -28.62 28.35
C PRO A 98 -4.38 -27.61 29.47
N LEU A 99 -3.59 -27.63 30.55
CA LEU A 99 -3.60 -26.67 31.67
C LEU A 99 -2.22 -25.95 31.75
N ILE A 100 -2.21 -24.62 31.89
CA ILE A 100 -1.02 -23.77 32.06
C ILE A 100 -1.15 -23.00 33.39
N ALA A 101 -0.05 -22.88 34.13
CA ALA A 101 0.08 -22.06 35.34
C ALA A 101 1.19 -21.01 35.15
N GLU A 102 0.91 -19.77 35.55
CA GLU A 102 1.75 -18.56 35.45
C GLU A 102 2.69 -18.36 36.66
N GLY A 103 3.76 -17.56 36.46
CA GLY A 103 4.65 -17.11 37.55
C GLY A 103 5.56 -15.91 37.24
N LYS A 104 5.07 -14.70 37.58
CA LYS A 104 5.73 -13.53 38.24
C LYS A 104 7.08 -12.93 37.77
N LEU A 105 7.01 -11.68 37.30
CA LEU A 105 7.95 -10.59 37.64
C LEU A 105 7.29 -9.22 37.36
N SER A 106 6.75 -8.60 38.41
CA SER A 106 6.07 -7.30 38.40
C SER A 106 6.66 -6.42 39.50
N MET A 107 6.85 -5.13 39.22
CA MET A 107 6.98 -3.97 40.13
C MET A 107 8.27 -3.17 39.98
N LEU A 108 8.15 -2.00 39.34
CA LEU A 108 8.99 -0.82 39.54
C LEU A 108 8.04 0.39 39.62
N GLY A 109 8.08 1.14 40.73
CA GLY A 109 7.34 2.41 40.88
C GLY A 109 5.85 2.32 41.26
N GLY A 110 5.32 1.15 41.60
CA GLY A 110 3.92 1.02 42.06
C GLY A 110 2.86 1.03 40.94
N VAL A 111 3.28 0.91 39.68
CA VAL A 111 2.38 0.80 38.52
C VAL A 111 2.68 -0.51 37.78
N ASP A 112 1.64 -1.30 37.48
CA ASP A 112 1.76 -2.54 36.71
C ASP A 112 1.94 -2.24 35.22
N VAL A 113 3.18 -2.40 34.74
CA VAL A 113 3.58 -2.16 33.34
C VAL A 113 2.86 -3.11 32.36
N ALA A 114 2.37 -4.27 32.82
CA ALA A 114 1.64 -5.25 31.99
C ALA A 114 0.15 -4.91 31.82
N GLU A 115 -0.40 -4.01 32.64
CA GLU A 115 -1.79 -3.54 32.53
C GLU A 115 -1.90 -2.34 31.56
N MET A 116 -0.89 -1.48 31.51
CA MET A 116 -0.90 -0.31 30.60
C MET A 116 -0.67 -0.67 29.12
N GLN A 117 0.14 -1.68 28.81
CA GLN A 117 0.39 -2.12 27.42
C GLN A 117 -0.85 -2.74 26.73
N ARG A 118 -1.88 -3.14 27.48
CA ARG A 118 -3.11 -3.73 26.94
C ARG A 118 -4.15 -2.70 26.47
N SER A 119 -3.91 -1.40 26.66
CA SER A 119 -4.92 -0.35 26.40
C SER A 119 -4.63 0.59 25.23
N SER A 120 -3.49 0.48 24.53
CA SER A 120 -3.12 1.41 23.44
C SER A 120 -3.60 0.99 22.05
N ALA A 121 -4.84 0.51 21.92
CA ALA A 121 -5.46 0.17 20.64
C ALA A 121 -6.75 0.97 20.46
N SER A 122 -6.65 2.31 20.41
CA SER A 122 -7.73 3.15 19.90
C SER A 122 -7.32 3.67 18.53
N ALA A 123 -8.07 3.24 17.52
CA ALA A 123 -7.95 3.67 16.14
C ALA A 123 -8.13 5.20 16.01
N THR A 124 -7.13 5.89 15.46
CA THR A 124 -7.30 7.27 14.99
C THR A 124 -8.07 7.25 13.65
N PRO A 125 -9.14 8.06 13.46
CA PRO A 125 -9.88 8.09 12.20
C PRO A 125 -8.99 8.64 11.07
N GLN A 126 -8.64 7.80 10.08
CA GLN A 126 -7.92 8.25 8.89
C GLN A 126 -8.93 8.70 7.82
N GLY A 127 -9.00 10.01 7.63
CA GLY A 127 -9.59 10.70 6.46
C GLY A 127 -8.78 11.97 6.18
N VAL A 128 -9.27 12.89 5.33
CA VAL A 128 -8.69 14.24 5.07
C VAL A 128 -8.09 14.93 6.31
N ASN A 129 -8.67 14.72 7.50
CA ASN A 129 -8.19 15.25 8.79
C ASN A 129 -6.80 14.74 9.23
N SER A 130 -6.25 13.72 8.57
CA SER A 130 -4.88 13.23 8.79
C SER A 130 -3.82 13.99 8.00
N TRP A 131 -4.21 14.80 7.02
CA TRP A 131 -3.30 15.60 6.20
C TRP A 131 -2.98 16.92 6.86
N VAL A 132 -1.71 17.31 6.83
CA VAL A 132 -1.25 18.62 7.33
C VAL A 132 -1.78 18.88 8.74
N ARG A 133 -1.42 18.00 9.67
CA ARG A 133 -1.80 18.13 11.08
C ARG A 133 -1.22 19.41 11.67
N THR A 134 -1.81 19.92 12.73
CA THR A 134 -1.34 21.12 13.44
C THR A 134 -0.75 20.76 14.81
N THR A 135 0.29 21.46 15.20
CA THR A 135 0.93 21.35 16.52
C THR A 135 1.50 22.72 16.90
N HIS A 136 1.97 22.84 18.14
CA HIS A 136 2.94 23.86 18.52
C HIS A 136 4.20 23.18 19.08
N VAL A 137 5.24 23.99 19.32
CA VAL A 137 6.51 23.49 19.85
C VAL A 137 6.39 23.11 21.33
N GLY A 138 5.67 23.84 22.17
CA GLY A 138 5.48 23.43 23.57
C GLY A 138 4.89 24.53 24.43
N SER A 139 5.71 25.45 24.89
CA SER A 139 5.27 26.48 25.83
C SER A 139 4.16 27.39 25.31
N LEU A 140 3.12 27.56 26.13
CA LEU A 140 1.99 28.44 25.88
C LEU A 140 1.85 29.49 26.99
N PRO A 141 1.16 30.63 26.75
CA PRO A 141 0.90 31.63 27.78
C PRO A 141 0.01 31.09 28.90
N ARG A 142 0.32 31.47 30.15
CA ARG A 142 -0.33 30.96 31.37
C ARG A 142 -0.67 32.10 32.33
N PRO A 143 -1.74 32.88 32.06
CA PRO A 143 -2.21 33.87 33.01
C PRO A 143 -2.54 33.26 34.38
N SER A 144 -2.53 34.10 35.41
CA SER A 144 -2.93 33.67 36.75
C SER A 144 -4.39 33.20 36.75
N GLY A 145 -4.63 31.99 37.26
CA GLY A 145 -5.97 31.40 37.38
C GLY A 145 -6.38 30.45 36.24
N THR A 146 -5.57 30.31 35.18
CA THR A 146 -5.85 29.36 34.08
C THR A 146 -5.61 27.91 34.51
N SER A 147 -6.60 27.04 34.33
CA SER A 147 -6.45 25.60 34.59
C SER A 147 -5.81 24.87 33.40
N LEU A 148 -5.34 23.63 33.62
CA LEU A 148 -4.78 22.82 32.54
C LEU A 148 -5.87 22.41 31.54
N GLU A 149 -7.09 22.13 32.01
CA GLU A 149 -8.25 21.85 31.17
C GLU A 149 -8.58 23.01 30.23
N ASP A 150 -8.44 24.26 30.70
CA ASP A 150 -8.63 25.45 29.86
C ASP A 150 -7.61 25.50 28.71
N ILE A 151 -6.35 25.17 29.00
CA ILE A 151 -5.26 25.16 28.01
C ILE A 151 -5.49 24.09 26.95
N ILE A 152 -5.90 22.89 27.36
CA ILE A 152 -6.22 21.79 26.44
C ILE A 152 -7.46 22.14 25.60
N SER A 153 -8.50 22.71 26.21
CA SER A 153 -9.72 23.10 25.49
C SER A 153 -9.45 24.17 24.44
N LYS A 154 -8.68 25.21 24.78
CA LYS A 154 -8.32 26.28 23.82
C LYS A 154 -7.46 25.78 22.66
N GLN A 155 -6.59 24.78 22.89
CA GLN A 155 -5.84 24.13 21.79
C GLN A 155 -6.78 23.44 20.80
N ILE A 156 -7.76 22.69 21.31
CA ILE A 156 -8.76 22.00 20.50
C ILE A 156 -9.59 23.03 19.70
N ASP A 157 -10.05 24.08 20.35
CA ASP A 157 -10.85 25.14 19.72
C ASP A 157 -10.07 25.90 18.64
N ALA A 158 -8.76 26.08 18.82
CA ALA A 158 -7.86 26.66 17.83
C ALA A 158 -7.53 25.70 16.66
N GLY A 159 -7.98 24.44 16.74
CA GLY A 159 -7.72 23.42 15.73
C GLY A 159 -6.31 22.85 15.80
N VAL A 160 -5.74 22.70 17.00
CA VAL A 160 -4.47 22.00 17.26
C VAL A 160 -4.72 20.48 17.35
N ASP A 161 -4.11 19.71 16.45
CA ASP A 161 -4.25 18.25 16.41
C ASP A 161 -3.33 17.56 17.42
N TRP A 162 -2.11 18.06 17.60
CA TRP A 162 -1.10 17.51 18.51
C TRP A 162 -0.81 18.46 19.67
N MET A 163 -1.13 18.02 20.88
CA MET A 163 -1.20 18.88 22.05
C MET A 163 -0.10 18.62 23.07
N ASN A 164 0.20 19.64 23.85
CA ASN A 164 1.03 19.55 25.05
C ASN A 164 0.32 20.30 26.20
N ASP A 165 0.84 20.14 27.41
CA ASP A 165 0.35 20.84 28.60
C ASP A 165 0.63 22.36 28.57
N GLY A 166 1.27 22.88 27.52
CA GLY A 166 1.70 24.27 27.45
C GLY A 166 2.88 24.57 28.39
N GLU A 167 3.57 23.52 28.84
CA GLU A 167 4.53 23.53 29.96
C GLU A 167 3.94 24.04 31.27
N TRP A 168 2.64 23.81 31.52
CA TRP A 168 1.89 24.41 32.61
C TRP A 168 2.41 24.05 34.00
N THR A 169 2.86 22.82 34.22
CA THR A 169 3.34 22.36 35.53
C THR A 169 4.73 22.88 35.91
N ARG A 170 5.45 23.54 34.99
CA ARG A 170 6.86 23.94 35.18
C ARG A 170 7.15 25.41 34.84
N GLU A 171 8.09 26.02 35.55
CA GLU A 171 8.50 27.40 35.29
C GLU A 171 9.27 27.54 33.96
N ASN A 172 10.18 26.61 33.68
CA ASN A 172 10.81 26.39 32.38
C ASN A 172 11.37 24.96 32.31
N TYR A 173 11.42 24.40 31.11
CA TYR A 173 11.83 23.01 30.87
C TYR A 173 13.30 22.68 31.22
N ILE A 174 14.18 23.70 31.28
CA ILE A 174 15.61 23.50 31.60
C ILE A 174 15.81 23.32 33.10
N SER A 175 15.32 24.25 33.93
CA SER A 175 15.48 24.16 35.39
C SER A 175 14.72 22.97 35.96
N ASP A 176 13.59 22.61 35.33
CA ASP A 176 12.82 21.41 35.68
C ASP A 176 13.68 20.15 35.53
N ALA A 177 14.29 19.92 34.36
CA ALA A 177 15.17 18.77 34.14
C ALA A 177 16.40 18.80 35.06
N LEU A 178 17.05 19.96 35.22
CA LEU A 178 18.24 20.09 36.07
C LEU A 178 17.95 19.83 37.55
N SER A 179 16.73 20.11 38.03
CA SER A 179 16.35 19.81 39.42
C SER A 179 16.39 18.31 39.76
N ARG A 180 16.37 17.46 38.74
CA ARG A 180 16.48 15.99 38.82
C ARG A 180 17.90 15.49 38.60
N ILE A 181 18.91 16.36 38.62
CA ILE A 181 20.31 15.99 38.40
C ILE A 181 21.16 16.45 39.59
N SER A 182 21.84 15.53 40.25
CA SER A 182 22.81 15.86 41.30
C SER A 182 24.08 16.46 40.72
N GLY A 183 24.86 17.18 41.54
CA GLY A 183 26.15 17.75 41.11
C GLY A 183 26.03 19.02 40.26
N ILE A 184 24.80 19.48 40.02
CA ILE A 184 24.45 20.76 39.40
C ILE A 184 23.92 21.72 40.47
N GLY A 185 24.39 22.97 40.43
CA GLY A 185 24.09 24.03 41.39
C GLY A 185 25.34 24.42 42.20
N GLY A 186 25.49 25.70 42.53
CA GLY A 186 26.73 26.24 43.10
C GLY A 186 26.54 27.47 43.97
N ASN A 187 26.45 27.22 45.28
CA ASN A 187 26.72 28.16 46.39
C ASN A 187 25.77 29.32 46.67
N VAL A 188 24.64 29.55 45.98
CA VAL A 188 23.74 30.67 46.40
C VAL A 188 23.27 30.52 47.86
N GLN A 189 23.04 29.28 48.32
CA GLN A 189 22.69 28.99 49.72
C GLN A 189 23.86 29.15 50.71
N THR A 190 25.12 29.16 50.26
CA THR A 190 26.33 29.20 51.12
C THR A 190 27.12 30.51 51.01
N THR A 191 27.11 31.20 49.87
CA THR A 191 27.85 32.44 49.59
C THR A 191 26.97 33.62 49.17
N GLY A 192 25.69 33.40 48.83
CA GLY A 192 24.74 34.44 48.46
C GLY A 192 24.91 35.04 47.06
N GLU A 193 25.82 34.51 46.22
CA GLU A 193 26.10 35.04 44.88
C GLU A 193 25.87 33.99 43.77
N CYS A 194 25.07 34.32 42.75
CA CYS A 194 25.01 33.53 41.52
C CYS A 194 26.30 33.69 40.72
N MET A 195 26.99 32.58 40.44
CA MET A 195 28.32 32.62 39.83
C MET A 195 28.36 32.41 38.30
N CYS A 196 27.27 31.99 37.64
CA CYS A 196 27.25 31.73 36.19
C CYS A 196 26.64 32.90 35.43
N CYS A 197 27.35 33.42 34.43
CA CYS A 197 26.85 34.40 33.48
C CYS A 197 26.07 33.68 32.37
N MET A 198 24.81 34.07 32.14
CA MET A 198 24.01 33.49 31.08
C MET A 198 24.53 33.90 29.70
N PRO A 199 24.55 33.00 28.72
CA PRO A 199 25.07 33.29 27.39
C PRO A 199 24.32 34.46 26.75
N SER A 200 25.06 35.32 26.05
CA SER A 200 24.51 36.40 25.24
C SER A 200 24.63 36.02 23.77
N PRO A 201 23.57 36.12 22.96
CA PRO A 201 23.68 36.08 21.50
C PRO A 201 24.67 37.13 20.99
N SER A 202 25.56 36.75 20.08
CA SER A 202 26.62 37.62 19.54
C SER A 202 26.04 38.81 18.77
N ASP A 203 24.89 38.61 18.13
CA ASP A 203 24.19 39.61 17.34
C ASP A 203 23.68 40.80 18.19
N MET A 204 23.36 40.58 19.46
CA MET A 204 22.94 41.62 20.40
C MET A 204 24.08 42.58 20.77
N HIS A 205 25.35 42.17 20.60
CA HIS A 205 26.50 43.05 20.78
C HIS A 205 26.61 44.09 19.65
N ASP A 206 26.11 43.79 18.46
CA ASP A 206 26.15 44.69 17.30
C ASP A 206 25.03 45.74 17.33
N VAL A 207 24.01 45.55 18.17
CA VAL A 207 22.84 46.44 18.27
C VAL A 207 22.65 47.04 19.67
N PRO A 208 23.65 47.73 20.24
CA PRO A 208 23.62 48.20 21.63
C PRO A 208 22.48 49.19 21.93
N MET A 209 21.99 49.93 20.92
CA MET A 209 20.83 50.82 21.09
C MET A 209 19.52 50.05 21.25
N PHE A 210 19.35 48.97 20.50
CA PHE A 210 18.18 48.11 20.58
C PHE A 210 18.23 47.25 21.87
N ALA A 211 19.40 46.72 22.23
CA ALA A 211 19.63 45.93 23.43
C ALA A 211 19.24 46.65 24.75
N ARG A 212 19.31 47.99 24.78
CA ARG A 212 18.90 48.81 25.94
C ARG A 212 17.42 48.65 26.33
N ARG A 213 16.57 48.13 25.44
CA ARG A 213 15.16 47.84 25.72
C ARG A 213 14.99 46.72 26.74
N PHE A 214 15.99 45.85 26.89
CA PHE A 214 15.95 44.73 27.80
C PHE A 214 16.64 45.09 29.13
N THR A 215 16.05 44.66 30.24
CA THR A 215 16.55 44.93 31.59
C THR A 215 17.77 44.08 31.97
N GLY A 216 18.08 43.05 31.18
CA GLY A 216 19.22 42.16 31.33
C GLY A 216 19.00 40.85 30.58
N GLY A 217 18.22 39.95 31.19
CA GLY A 217 17.92 38.62 30.64
C GLY A 217 16.50 38.46 30.10
N ASN A 218 16.31 37.46 29.23
CA ASN A 218 15.02 36.88 28.86
C ASN A 218 15.14 35.35 29.03
N GLY A 219 14.51 34.80 30.08
CA GLY A 219 14.75 33.40 30.45
C GLY A 219 16.23 33.14 30.77
N LEU A 220 16.83 32.16 30.08
CA LEU A 220 18.21 31.70 30.31
C LEU A 220 19.26 32.34 29.37
N ILE A 221 18.97 33.49 28.77
CA ILE A 221 19.92 34.23 27.92
C ILE A 221 20.00 35.72 28.31
N THR A 222 21.14 36.34 28.04
CA THR A 222 21.38 37.77 28.20
C THR A 222 21.02 38.50 26.90
N LEU A 223 20.05 39.41 26.92
CA LEU A 223 19.68 40.24 25.76
C LEU A 223 20.24 41.67 25.83
N ASN A 224 20.69 42.08 27.01
CA ASN A 224 21.42 43.33 27.17
C ASN A 224 22.85 43.01 27.63
N PRO A 225 23.84 42.98 26.70
CA PRO A 225 25.23 42.69 27.06
C PRO A 225 25.82 43.62 28.13
N ALA A 226 25.28 44.83 28.30
CA ALA A 226 25.69 45.75 29.36
C ALA A 226 25.09 45.40 30.74
N ARG A 227 24.15 44.46 30.81
CA ARG A 227 23.45 43.99 32.02
C ARG A 227 23.34 42.46 31.99
N VAL A 228 24.48 41.79 32.10
CA VAL A 228 24.59 40.32 32.02
C VAL A 228 23.68 39.65 33.06
N ALA A 229 22.81 38.77 32.59
CA ALA A 229 21.97 37.96 33.46
C ALA A 229 22.80 36.87 34.14
N LYS A 230 22.47 36.54 35.39
CA LYS A 230 23.13 35.50 36.17
C LYS A 230 22.13 34.44 36.61
N ALA A 231 22.55 33.18 36.62
CA ALA A 231 21.79 32.07 37.21
C ALA A 231 22.71 31.13 37.99
N ASP A 232 22.12 30.31 38.87
CA ASP A 232 22.85 29.30 39.65
C ASP A 232 22.79 27.93 38.96
N VAL A 233 23.32 27.86 37.74
CA VAL A 233 23.25 26.66 36.89
C VAL A 233 24.67 26.28 36.45
N ALA A 234 25.42 25.65 37.35
CA ALA A 234 26.78 25.19 37.10
C ALA A 234 26.98 23.75 37.58
N CYS A 235 27.64 22.93 36.76
CA CYS A 235 28.05 21.58 37.11
C CYS A 235 29.37 21.64 37.91
N THR A 236 29.30 21.34 39.20
CA THR A 236 30.45 21.42 40.12
C THR A 236 31.00 20.05 40.54
N GLY A 237 30.34 18.95 40.16
CA GLY A 237 30.76 17.60 40.49
C GLY A 237 30.14 16.55 39.56
N PRO A 238 30.38 15.24 39.82
CA PRO A 238 29.79 14.16 39.06
C PRO A 238 28.26 14.18 39.09
N MET A 239 27.63 13.92 37.94
CA MET A 239 26.17 13.96 37.79
C MET A 239 25.52 12.59 37.92
N ALA A 240 24.34 12.55 38.54
CA ALA A 240 23.47 11.39 38.59
C ALA A 240 22.01 11.83 38.57
N TYR A 241 21.13 10.99 38.01
CA TYR A 241 19.68 11.25 38.03
C TYR A 241 19.12 11.00 39.42
N ILE A 242 18.41 11.98 39.97
CA ILE A 242 17.83 11.95 41.32
C ILE A 242 16.34 12.29 41.27
N ASN A 243 15.60 11.81 42.28
CA ASN A 243 14.18 12.10 42.48
C ASN A 243 13.29 11.82 41.24
N PRO A 244 13.37 10.61 40.63
CA PRO A 244 12.61 10.26 39.42
C PRO A 244 11.09 10.42 39.57
N GLU A 245 10.57 10.32 40.79
CA GLU A 245 9.15 10.54 41.12
C GLU A 245 8.66 11.94 40.74
N THR A 246 9.51 12.97 40.81
CA THR A 246 9.13 14.36 40.53
C THR A 246 8.81 14.63 39.05
N LEU A 247 9.35 13.80 38.15
CA LEU A 247 8.95 13.79 36.74
C LEU A 247 7.49 13.36 36.60
N PHE A 248 7.09 12.30 37.31
CA PHE A 248 5.72 11.82 37.30
C PHE A 248 4.77 12.80 37.97
N ASP A 249 5.18 13.46 39.06
CA ASP A 249 4.39 14.55 39.67
C ASP A 249 4.09 15.67 38.66
N SER A 250 5.03 15.94 37.74
CA SER A 250 4.86 16.96 36.69
C SER A 250 4.01 16.47 35.52
N LEU A 251 4.08 15.17 35.18
CA LEU A 251 3.33 14.55 34.09
C LEU A 251 1.89 14.20 34.46
N GLN A 252 1.65 13.79 35.72
CA GLN A 252 0.38 13.21 36.15
C GLN A 252 -0.82 14.14 35.91
N PRO A 253 -0.76 15.46 36.21
CA PRO A 253 -1.87 16.35 35.91
C PRO A 253 -2.24 16.36 34.42
N PHE A 254 -1.25 16.32 33.52
CA PHE A 254 -1.50 16.25 32.09
C PHE A 254 -2.09 14.91 31.66
N LEU A 255 -1.57 13.81 32.20
CA LEU A 255 -2.11 12.47 31.95
C LEU A 255 -3.57 12.34 32.43
N ASP A 256 -3.91 12.95 33.56
CA ASP A 256 -5.26 12.96 34.11
C ASP A 256 -6.22 13.75 33.22
N VAL A 257 -5.82 14.95 32.77
CA VAL A 257 -6.64 15.81 31.92
C VAL A 257 -6.89 15.21 30.53
N ILE A 258 -5.89 14.55 29.93
CA ILE A 258 -6.09 13.90 28.62
C ILE A 258 -6.85 12.57 28.75
N GLY A 259 -6.88 11.94 29.92
CA GLY A 259 -7.66 10.73 30.21
C GLY A 259 -7.41 9.61 29.20
N SER A 260 -8.48 9.13 28.54
CA SER A 260 -8.43 8.06 27.53
C SER A 260 -8.15 8.54 26.10
N ARG A 261 -7.75 9.81 25.90
CA ARG A 261 -7.38 10.32 24.57
C ARG A 261 -6.16 9.57 24.02
N ASP A 262 -6.05 9.55 22.70
CA ASP A 262 -4.91 8.95 22.01
C ASP A 262 -3.61 9.68 22.35
N ARG A 263 -2.79 9.06 23.22
CA ARG A 263 -1.52 9.61 23.69
C ARG A 263 -0.50 9.82 22.57
N SER A 264 -0.67 9.17 21.42
CA SER A 264 0.18 9.41 20.24
C SER A 264 -0.05 10.77 19.58
N THR A 265 -1.11 11.48 19.98
CA THR A 265 -1.41 12.87 19.59
C THR A 265 -1.06 13.88 20.69
N CYS A 266 -0.38 13.45 21.75
CA CYS A 266 0.06 14.29 22.85
C CYS A 266 1.57 14.17 23.02
N PHE A 267 2.24 15.27 23.39
CA PHE A 267 3.70 15.27 23.54
C PHE A 267 4.18 15.95 24.83
N TRP A 268 5.39 15.59 25.24
CA TRP A 268 6.09 16.19 26.36
C TRP A 268 7.50 16.61 25.96
N SER A 269 7.85 17.88 26.18
CA SER A 269 9.18 18.40 25.83
C SER A 269 10.18 18.25 26.97
N VAL A 270 11.41 17.86 26.61
CA VAL A 270 12.58 17.73 27.46
C VAL A 270 13.81 18.31 26.74
N PRO A 271 14.80 18.87 27.45
CA PRO A 271 15.98 19.42 26.81
C PRO A 271 16.92 18.33 26.28
N SER A 272 17.62 18.63 25.18
CA SER A 272 18.76 17.82 24.72
C SER A 272 19.97 17.94 25.66
N PRO A 273 20.87 16.94 25.70
CA PRO A 273 22.10 17.03 26.49
C PRO A 273 22.95 18.26 26.12
N GLY A 274 23.07 18.54 24.81
CA GLY A 274 23.77 19.73 24.33
C GLY A 274 23.08 21.04 24.72
N THR A 275 21.75 21.06 24.81
CA THR A 275 21.00 22.26 25.26
C THR A 275 21.23 22.53 26.73
N LEU A 276 21.23 21.48 27.58
CA LEU A 276 21.66 21.64 28.97
C LEU A 276 23.11 22.15 29.04
N ALA A 277 24.02 21.66 28.19
CA ALA A 277 25.41 22.14 28.15
C ALA A 277 25.56 23.60 27.67
N VAL A 278 24.61 24.13 26.89
CA VAL A 278 24.57 25.55 26.50
C VAL A 278 24.23 26.45 27.69
N PHE A 279 23.31 26.00 28.56
CA PHE A 279 22.78 26.81 29.66
C PHE A 279 23.41 26.51 31.02
N CYS A 280 24.05 25.36 31.20
CA CYS A 280 24.75 24.95 32.40
C CYS A 280 26.26 25.10 32.22
N GLU A 281 26.91 25.87 33.09
CA GLU A 281 28.35 26.05 33.05
C GLU A 281 29.09 24.80 33.55
N ASP A 282 30.03 24.28 32.77
CA ASP A 282 30.92 23.20 33.22
C ASP A 282 32.07 23.75 34.06
N ARG A 283 32.14 23.32 35.33
CA ARG A 283 33.27 23.59 36.25
C ARG A 283 33.94 22.32 36.75
N HIS A 284 33.60 21.16 36.19
CA HIS A 284 34.08 19.86 36.66
C HIS A 284 34.82 19.06 35.58
N TYR A 285 34.22 18.91 34.39
CA TYR A 285 34.70 17.99 33.37
C TYR A 285 35.80 18.60 32.48
N GLY A 286 35.76 19.91 32.26
CA GLY A 286 36.78 20.67 31.51
C GLY A 286 36.84 20.36 30.01
N ASP A 287 35.92 19.54 29.50
CA ASP A 287 35.83 19.12 28.11
C ASP A 287 34.35 19.00 27.72
N TYR A 288 33.96 19.67 26.63
CA TYR A 288 32.56 19.74 26.20
C TYR A 288 31.97 18.35 25.89
N SER A 289 32.73 17.48 25.23
CA SER A 289 32.23 16.15 24.84
C SER A 289 32.01 15.25 26.05
N LYS A 290 32.92 15.30 27.04
CA LYS A 290 32.75 14.58 28.31
C LYS A 290 31.59 15.12 29.12
N PHE A 291 31.44 16.44 29.21
CA PHE A 291 30.35 17.07 29.95
C PHE A 291 28.97 16.76 29.34
N ALA A 292 28.81 17.01 28.04
CA ALA A 292 27.58 16.69 27.32
C ALA A 292 27.30 15.18 27.29
N GLY A 293 28.35 14.34 27.26
CA GLY A 293 28.23 12.89 27.39
C GLY A 293 27.67 12.45 28.73
N ALA A 294 28.16 13.03 29.84
CA ALA A 294 27.62 12.74 31.16
C ALA A 294 26.15 13.20 31.30
N LEU A 295 25.77 14.33 30.70
CA LEU A 295 24.36 14.76 30.63
C LEU A 295 23.50 13.78 29.83
N ALA A 296 24.01 13.23 28.73
CA ALA A 296 23.32 12.24 27.91
C ALA A 296 23.05 10.93 28.69
N GLU A 297 24.02 10.45 29.46
CA GLU A 297 23.84 9.26 30.30
C GLU A 297 22.75 9.44 31.34
N VAL A 298 22.68 10.62 31.96
CA VAL A 298 21.68 10.97 32.99
C VAL A 298 20.29 11.14 32.37
N LEU A 299 20.17 11.89 31.26
CA LEU A 299 18.89 12.17 30.61
C LEU A 299 18.22 10.96 29.96
N ARG A 300 18.97 9.88 29.70
CA ARG A 300 18.41 8.65 29.14
C ARG A 300 17.24 8.11 29.97
N LEU A 301 17.37 8.16 31.31
CA LEU A 301 16.31 7.71 32.22
C LEU A 301 15.04 8.56 32.10
N GLU A 302 15.20 9.88 31.93
CA GLU A 302 14.08 10.80 31.74
C GLU A 302 13.37 10.56 30.41
N TYR A 303 14.12 10.33 29.33
CA TYR A 303 13.56 10.08 28.01
C TYR A 303 12.77 8.77 27.97
N GLU A 304 13.34 7.71 28.55
CA GLU A 304 12.70 6.40 28.65
C GLU A 304 11.42 6.47 29.50
N ALA A 305 11.45 7.21 30.62
CA ALA A 305 10.29 7.38 31.49
C ALA A 305 9.14 8.12 30.79
N VAL A 306 9.43 9.21 30.07
CA VAL A 306 8.41 9.93 29.28
C VAL A 306 7.84 9.02 28.18
N ALA A 307 8.68 8.33 27.41
CA ALA A 307 8.23 7.44 26.34
C ALA A 307 7.38 6.26 26.86
N ALA A 308 7.65 5.78 28.09
CA ALA A 308 6.89 4.71 28.73
C ALA A 308 5.43 5.12 29.04
N THR A 309 5.14 6.42 29.19
CA THR A 309 3.75 6.89 29.39
C THR A 309 2.88 6.75 28.14
N GLY A 310 3.48 6.53 26.96
CA GLY A 310 2.80 6.50 25.68
C GLY A 310 2.68 7.86 24.99
N LEU A 311 3.13 8.95 25.63
CA LEU A 311 3.27 10.27 25.01
C LEU A 311 4.39 10.27 23.96
N VAL A 312 4.29 11.18 22.99
CA VAL A 312 5.39 11.48 22.07
C VAL A 312 6.46 12.29 22.82
N LEU A 313 7.71 11.79 22.81
CA LEU A 313 8.85 12.48 23.40
C LEU A 313 9.32 13.59 22.46
N GLN A 314 9.31 14.85 22.93
CA GLN A 314 10.00 15.94 22.24
C GLN A 314 11.35 16.26 22.89
N VAL A 315 12.41 16.17 22.10
CA VAL A 315 13.75 16.64 22.49
C VAL A 315 13.99 18.03 21.93
N ASP A 316 14.09 19.03 22.81
CA ASP A 316 14.39 20.41 22.44
C ASP A 316 15.89 20.61 22.32
N ALA A 317 16.36 20.89 21.10
CA ALA A 317 17.76 20.92 20.72
C ALA A 317 18.21 22.24 20.06
N PRO A 318 17.96 23.44 20.66
CA PRO A 318 18.56 24.69 20.18
C PRO A 318 20.09 24.66 20.14
N CYS A 319 20.75 23.74 20.86
CA CYS A 319 22.19 23.51 20.73
C CYS A 319 22.64 23.15 19.30
N LEU A 320 21.71 22.73 18.42
CA LEU A 320 21.99 22.40 17.03
C LEU A 320 21.93 23.59 16.07
N ALA A 321 21.54 24.77 16.53
CA ALA A 321 21.50 25.99 15.72
C ALA A 321 21.85 27.23 16.57
N MET A 322 20.96 27.64 17.49
CA MET A 322 21.20 28.76 18.43
C MET A 322 22.53 28.67 19.18
N GLY A 323 22.99 27.46 19.51
CA GLY A 323 24.30 27.23 20.14
C GLY A 323 25.46 27.93 19.44
N ARG A 324 25.40 28.09 18.11
CA ARG A 324 26.44 28.71 17.28
C ARG A 324 26.70 30.17 17.62
N HIS A 325 25.66 30.99 17.71
CA HIS A 325 25.78 32.43 17.94
C HIS A 325 25.65 32.80 19.42
N THR A 326 25.46 31.81 20.30
CA THR A 326 25.42 32.02 21.76
C THR A 326 26.71 31.49 22.40
N ARG A 327 26.67 30.28 22.96
CA ARG A 327 27.76 29.65 23.73
C ARG A 327 29.01 29.40 22.89
N HIS A 328 28.84 29.13 21.60
CA HIS A 328 29.92 28.83 20.66
C HIS A 328 30.18 29.97 19.68
N SER A 329 29.83 31.21 20.04
CA SER A 329 29.97 32.41 19.19
C SER A 329 31.40 32.67 18.70
N ALA A 330 32.41 32.17 19.42
CA ALA A 330 33.82 32.29 19.06
C ALA A 330 34.29 31.26 17.99
N LEU A 331 33.52 30.22 17.70
CA LEU A 331 33.88 29.20 16.71
C LEU A 331 33.53 29.67 15.29
N THR A 332 34.22 29.14 14.27
CA THR A 332 33.73 29.23 12.88
C THR A 332 32.58 28.25 12.62
N ASP A 333 31.91 28.37 11.48
CA ASP A 333 30.83 27.45 11.11
C ASP A 333 31.34 26.04 10.84
N GLU A 334 32.56 25.88 10.33
CA GLU A 334 33.23 24.59 10.17
C GLU A 334 33.56 23.95 11.51
N GLU A 335 34.09 24.72 12.46
CA GLU A 335 34.39 24.23 13.82
C GLU A 335 33.11 23.85 14.57
N PHE A 336 32.04 24.63 14.40
CA PHE A 336 30.75 24.34 15.03
C PHE A 336 30.08 23.08 14.46
N GLN A 337 30.32 22.70 13.20
CA GLN A 337 29.82 21.44 12.64
C GLN A 337 30.34 20.20 13.39
N GLU A 338 31.53 20.26 14.01
CA GLU A 338 32.00 19.19 14.90
C GLU A 338 31.20 19.14 16.21
N VAL A 339 30.82 20.29 16.75
CA VAL A 339 29.90 20.37 17.91
C VAL A 339 28.53 19.80 17.55
N LEU A 340 28.01 20.11 16.35
CA LEU A 340 26.76 19.54 15.83
C LEU A 340 26.83 18.02 15.74
N ARG A 341 27.92 17.49 15.15
CA ARG A 341 28.14 16.06 15.04
C ARG A 341 28.10 15.39 16.41
N THR A 342 28.86 15.91 17.37
CA THR A 342 28.89 15.40 18.75
C THR A 342 27.51 15.44 19.40
N ASN A 343 26.79 16.57 19.30
CA ASN A 343 25.46 16.70 19.90
C ASN A 343 24.43 15.73 19.29
N VAL A 344 24.46 15.52 17.97
CA VAL A 344 23.59 14.52 17.30
C VAL A 344 23.92 13.10 17.75
N ASP A 345 25.22 12.75 17.86
CA ASP A 345 25.65 11.43 18.32
C ASP A 345 25.20 11.18 19.77
N LEU A 346 25.26 12.20 20.64
CA LEU A 346 24.78 12.12 22.01
C LEU A 346 23.25 12.03 22.12
N ILE A 347 22.49 12.78 21.32
CA ILE A 347 21.03 12.63 21.25
C ILE A 347 20.67 11.20 20.84
N ASN A 348 21.30 10.67 19.80
CA ASN A 348 21.07 9.30 19.34
C ASN A 348 21.41 8.25 20.39
N ALA A 349 22.50 8.43 21.13
CA ALA A 349 22.87 7.54 22.23
C ALA A 349 21.84 7.58 23.37
N THR A 350 21.29 8.77 23.66
CA THR A 350 20.23 8.94 24.68
C THR A 350 18.91 8.29 24.26
N LEU A 351 18.62 8.24 22.95
CA LEU A 351 17.39 7.68 22.39
C LEU A 351 17.43 6.17 22.09
N VAL A 352 18.54 5.48 22.36
CA VAL A 352 18.80 4.11 21.84
C VAL A 352 17.70 3.07 22.14
N ASN A 353 16.96 3.22 23.24
CA ASN A 353 15.91 2.30 23.67
C ASN A 353 14.48 2.76 23.31
N ILE A 354 14.33 3.83 22.54
CA ILE A 354 13.04 4.44 22.22
C ILE A 354 12.78 4.29 20.72
N ASP A 355 11.59 3.80 20.37
CA ASP A 355 11.15 3.73 18.98
C ASP A 355 11.19 5.13 18.34
N PRO A 356 11.96 5.36 17.26
CA PRO A 356 12.03 6.64 16.57
C PRO A 356 10.65 7.19 16.15
N ALA A 357 9.66 6.32 15.94
CA ALA A 357 8.28 6.72 15.62
C ALA A 357 7.57 7.46 16.76
N LYS A 358 8.11 7.44 17.98
CA LYS A 358 7.59 8.16 19.17
C LYS A 358 8.42 9.40 19.53
N VAL A 359 9.39 9.77 18.70
CA VAL A 359 10.35 10.84 19.02
C VAL A 359 10.25 11.97 18.02
N ARG A 360 10.15 13.19 18.55
CA ARG A 360 10.28 14.44 17.80
C ARG A 360 11.44 15.28 18.33
N VAL A 361 12.14 16.00 17.46
CA VAL A 361 13.26 16.87 17.84
C VAL A 361 12.98 18.28 17.35
N HIS A 362 12.99 19.26 18.24
CA HIS A 362 12.84 20.67 17.90
C HIS A 362 14.19 21.37 17.80
N VAL A 363 14.42 22.09 16.70
CA VAL A 363 15.64 22.85 16.43
C VAL A 363 15.24 24.28 16.08
N CYS A 364 15.86 25.24 16.76
CA CYS A 364 15.60 26.67 16.58
C CYS A 364 16.89 27.50 16.70
N TRP A 365 16.84 28.70 16.13
CA TRP A 365 17.89 29.72 16.23
C TRP A 365 17.68 30.65 17.43
N GLY A 366 16.74 30.30 18.31
CA GLY A 366 16.55 30.94 19.59
C GLY A 366 15.38 31.91 19.58
N ASN A 367 14.54 31.77 20.60
CA ASN A 367 13.29 32.52 20.71
C ASN A 367 13.52 33.85 21.44
N TYR A 368 14.24 34.77 20.79
CA TYR A 368 14.45 36.14 21.28
C TYR A 368 14.21 37.17 20.19
N SER A 369 13.76 38.36 20.59
CA SER A 369 13.52 39.47 19.69
C SER A 369 14.83 40.19 19.37
N GLY A 370 15.77 39.53 18.67
CA GLY A 370 17.04 40.10 18.20
C GLY A 370 17.11 40.24 16.68
N PRO A 371 18.25 40.68 16.11
CA PRO A 371 18.43 40.84 14.68
C PRO A 371 18.75 39.54 13.90
N HIS A 372 19.25 38.48 14.55
CA HIS A 372 19.46 37.15 13.96
C HIS A 372 20.43 37.10 12.75
N HIS A 373 21.25 38.13 12.57
CA HIS A 373 22.17 38.21 11.42
C HIS A 373 23.41 37.30 11.55
N HIS A 374 23.65 36.71 12.73
CA HIS A 374 24.71 35.71 12.98
C HIS A 374 24.19 34.26 13.02
N ASP A 375 22.95 34.03 12.60
CA ASP A 375 22.40 32.68 12.50
C ASP A 375 23.19 31.83 11.50
N ILE A 376 23.54 30.60 11.91
CA ILE A 376 24.11 29.61 11.00
C ILE A 376 23.09 29.25 9.93
N GLU A 377 23.51 29.17 8.68
CA GLU A 377 22.60 28.84 7.59
C GLU A 377 22.10 27.39 7.72
N ALA A 378 20.81 27.16 7.47
CA ALA A 378 20.19 25.83 7.63
C ALA A 378 20.86 24.75 6.76
N ARG A 379 21.47 25.12 5.63
CA ARG A 379 22.22 24.20 4.76
C ARG A 379 23.36 23.46 5.48
N HIS A 380 23.95 24.06 6.52
CA HIS A 380 24.99 23.42 7.34
C HIS A 380 24.41 22.54 8.44
N VAL A 381 23.16 22.76 8.84
CA VAL A 381 22.48 22.02 9.91
C VAL A 381 21.79 20.77 9.37
N TRP A 382 21.15 20.85 8.21
CA TRP A 382 20.35 19.76 7.61
C TRP A 382 21.05 18.40 7.51
N PRO A 383 22.33 18.29 7.06
CA PRO A 383 23.02 17.01 6.98
C PRO A 383 23.12 16.28 8.32
N HIS A 384 23.18 17.03 9.42
CA HIS A 384 23.23 16.48 10.78
C HIS A 384 21.84 16.06 11.26
N LEU A 385 20.79 16.84 10.97
CA LEU A 385 19.42 16.49 11.38
C LEU A 385 18.93 15.20 10.74
N LEU A 386 19.37 14.90 9.51
CA LEU A 386 19.05 13.63 8.83
C LEU A 386 19.56 12.39 9.60
N ARG A 387 20.60 12.53 10.42
CA ARG A 387 21.18 11.43 11.22
C ARG A 387 20.48 11.19 12.55
N LEU A 388 19.55 12.06 12.97
CA LEU A 388 18.83 11.88 14.23
C LEU A 388 17.94 10.63 14.17
N ASN A 389 17.96 9.82 15.23
CA ASN A 389 17.10 8.66 15.46
C ASN A 389 15.70 9.10 15.93
N ALA A 390 15.12 10.04 15.18
CA ALA A 390 13.79 10.59 15.40
C ALA A 390 13.03 10.65 14.08
N ARG A 391 11.73 10.37 14.15
CA ARG A 391 10.84 10.45 12.98
C ARG A 391 10.44 11.89 12.66
N TYR A 392 10.20 12.70 13.68
CA TYR A 392 9.65 14.04 13.51
C TYR A 392 10.73 15.10 13.78
N ILE A 393 10.92 16.03 12.85
CA ILE A 393 11.89 17.14 12.99
C ILE A 393 11.11 18.45 12.94
N SER A 394 11.12 19.19 14.04
CA SER A 394 10.51 20.52 14.18
C SER A 394 11.54 21.61 13.96
N ILE A 395 11.25 22.55 13.06
CA ILE A 395 12.20 23.61 12.68
C ILE A 395 11.47 24.92 12.34
N GLU A 396 12.15 26.03 12.57
CA GLU A 396 11.71 27.36 12.14
C GLU A 396 11.58 27.47 10.60
N GLY A 397 10.57 28.22 10.14
CA GLY A 397 10.33 28.49 8.72
C GLY A 397 9.44 29.71 8.44
N ALA A 398 8.90 30.36 9.46
CA ALA A 398 8.01 31.51 9.29
C ALA A 398 8.74 32.84 9.35
N ASN A 399 9.82 32.90 10.13
CA ASN A 399 10.55 34.12 10.35
C ASN A 399 11.34 34.55 9.10
N PRO A 400 11.52 35.86 8.88
CA PRO A 400 12.16 36.37 7.67
C PRO A 400 13.61 35.93 7.45
N ARG A 401 14.31 35.43 8.48
CA ARG A 401 15.69 34.98 8.37
C ARG A 401 15.77 33.59 7.73
N HIS A 402 14.84 32.71 8.07
CA HIS A 402 14.84 31.31 7.67
C HIS A 402 13.72 30.91 6.70
N GLU A 403 12.77 31.80 6.39
CA GLU A 403 11.68 31.49 5.43
C GLU A 403 12.20 31.03 4.06
N HIS A 404 13.35 31.56 3.60
CA HIS A 404 13.96 31.17 2.32
C HIS A 404 14.61 29.77 2.31
N ASP A 405 14.87 29.16 3.48
CA ASP A 405 15.57 27.87 3.59
C ASP A 405 14.76 26.71 2.98
N TRP A 406 13.46 26.90 2.72
CA TRP A 406 12.60 25.91 2.06
C TRP A 406 13.15 25.48 0.69
N GLU A 407 13.78 26.39 -0.07
CA GLU A 407 14.32 26.10 -1.40
C GLU A 407 15.47 25.08 -1.32
N TYR A 408 16.38 25.29 -0.37
CA TYR A 408 17.47 24.35 -0.10
C TYR A 408 16.92 23.01 0.39
N PHE A 409 15.93 23.04 1.29
CA PHE A 409 15.27 21.84 1.78
C PHE A 409 14.66 21.02 0.63
N ALA A 410 13.85 21.66 -0.22
CA ALA A 410 13.22 21.04 -1.37
C ALA A 410 14.26 20.38 -2.29
N LYS A 411 15.34 21.11 -2.60
CA LYS A 411 16.38 20.68 -3.56
C LYS A 411 17.32 19.61 -3.05
N HIS A 412 17.66 19.62 -1.76
CA HIS A 412 18.77 18.82 -1.25
C HIS A 412 18.40 17.87 -0.12
N VAL A 413 17.27 18.09 0.56
CA VAL A 413 16.93 17.41 1.81
C VAL A 413 15.67 16.55 1.70
N ALA A 414 14.65 17.02 0.96
CA ALA A 414 13.33 16.37 0.88
C ALA A 414 13.42 14.89 0.49
N ALA A 415 14.20 14.54 -0.54
CA ALA A 415 14.39 13.15 -0.98
C ALA A 415 14.94 12.24 0.14
N LYS A 416 15.86 12.74 0.97
CA LYS A 416 16.40 11.99 2.11
C LYS A 416 15.44 11.91 3.29
N PHE A 417 14.67 12.97 3.55
CA PHE A 417 13.52 12.89 4.46
C PHE A 417 12.56 11.78 4.03
N ILE A 418 12.39 11.63 2.72
CA ILE A 418 11.50 10.64 2.15
C ILE A 418 11.99 9.22 2.42
N GLU A 419 13.23 8.94 2.02
CA GLU A 419 13.94 7.68 2.18
C GLU A 419 13.98 7.21 3.64
N LEU A 420 14.19 8.14 4.57
CA LEU A 420 14.35 7.85 6.01
C LEU A 420 13.03 7.82 6.79
N ASP A 421 11.88 7.85 6.12
CA ASP A 421 10.55 7.89 6.74
C ASP A 421 10.34 9.06 7.74
N LYS A 422 11.03 10.19 7.51
CA LYS A 422 10.91 11.37 8.38
C LYS A 422 9.67 12.21 8.06
N VAL A 423 9.28 13.04 9.02
CA VAL A 423 8.15 13.99 8.97
C VAL A 423 8.64 15.35 9.46
N ILE A 424 8.28 16.42 8.73
CA ILE A 424 8.65 17.79 9.11
C ILE A 424 7.51 18.46 9.87
N LEU A 425 7.85 19.08 11.01
CA LEU A 425 7.00 19.99 11.77
C LEU A 425 7.50 21.40 11.44
N VAL A 426 6.93 22.03 10.43
CA VAL A 426 7.45 23.32 9.94
C VAL A 426 6.80 24.48 10.67
N GLY A 427 7.63 25.37 11.20
CA GLY A 427 7.21 26.65 11.74
C GLY A 427 6.61 27.52 10.63
N VAL A 428 5.32 27.84 10.74
CA VAL A 428 4.59 28.74 9.82
C VAL A 428 4.03 29.97 10.51
N LEU A 429 4.21 30.05 11.83
CA LEU A 429 3.93 31.20 12.68
C LEU A 429 5.23 31.73 13.29
N ASP A 430 5.51 33.02 13.12
CA ASP A 430 6.60 33.67 13.82
C ASP A 430 6.13 33.98 15.24
N THR A 431 6.79 33.35 16.22
CA THR A 431 6.45 33.47 17.65
C THR A 431 6.89 34.79 18.27
N ARG A 432 7.67 35.60 17.56
CA ARG A 432 8.24 36.86 18.04
C ARG A 432 7.54 38.09 17.48
N SER A 433 6.72 37.91 16.46
CA SER A 433 5.95 38.97 15.81
C SER A 433 4.55 39.07 16.38
N ALA A 434 4.09 40.29 16.67
CA ALA A 434 2.70 40.53 17.06
C ALA A 434 1.70 40.43 15.88
N HIS A 435 2.18 40.34 14.64
CA HIS A 435 1.32 40.16 13.47
C HIS A 435 0.73 38.77 13.47
N ILE A 436 -0.60 38.66 13.38
CA ILE A 436 -1.28 37.38 13.13
C ILE A 436 -1.11 37.07 11.65
N GLU A 437 -0.45 35.96 11.34
CA GLU A 437 -0.28 35.51 9.97
C GLU A 437 -1.64 35.22 9.34
N HIS A 438 -1.84 35.70 8.11
CA HIS A 438 -3.07 35.44 7.38
C HIS A 438 -3.17 33.93 7.08
N PRO A 439 -4.33 33.26 7.27
CA PRO A 439 -4.48 31.82 6.99
C PRO A 439 -4.04 31.40 5.58
N GLU A 440 -4.25 32.27 4.60
CA GLU A 440 -3.76 32.08 3.23
C GLU A 440 -2.22 32.01 3.12
N LEU A 441 -1.51 32.87 3.85
CA LEU A 441 -0.04 32.86 3.88
C LEU A 441 0.46 31.58 4.54
N ILE A 442 -0.17 31.16 5.63
CA ILE A 442 0.09 29.88 6.30
C ILE A 442 -0.10 28.73 5.30
N ALA A 443 -1.21 28.73 4.55
CA ALA A 443 -1.49 27.71 3.55
C ALA A 443 -0.44 27.70 2.42
N GLN A 444 0.02 28.86 1.95
CA GLN A 444 1.08 28.97 0.95
C GLN A 444 2.40 28.36 1.42
N ARG A 445 2.81 28.70 2.65
CA ARG A 445 4.02 28.14 3.29
C ARG A 445 3.93 26.62 3.44
N LEU A 446 2.82 26.12 3.96
CA LEU A 446 2.59 24.68 4.10
C LEU A 446 2.62 23.96 2.74
N LEU A 447 2.03 24.54 1.70
CA LEU A 447 2.01 23.97 0.36
C LEU A 447 3.41 23.83 -0.26
N GLN A 448 4.38 24.68 0.09
CA GLN A 448 5.77 24.52 -0.36
C GLN A 448 6.35 23.17 0.08
N TYR A 449 6.16 22.80 1.35
CA TYR A 449 6.64 21.53 1.89
C TYR A 449 5.77 20.35 1.45
N VAL A 450 4.45 20.54 1.37
CA VAL A 450 3.51 19.48 0.93
C VAL A 450 3.81 19.03 -0.50
N LYS A 451 4.23 19.95 -1.37
CA LYS A 451 4.64 19.63 -2.76
C LYS A 451 5.80 18.66 -2.84
N VAL A 452 6.75 18.72 -1.90
CA VAL A 452 7.97 17.91 -1.93
C VAL A 452 7.95 16.69 -1.00
N LEU A 453 7.14 16.70 0.06
CA LEU A 453 7.05 15.60 1.03
C LEU A 453 5.74 14.82 0.96
N GLY A 454 4.69 15.40 0.37
CA GLY A 454 3.32 14.93 0.45
C GLY A 454 2.59 15.39 1.73
N PRO A 455 1.24 15.39 1.72
CA PRO A 455 0.44 15.99 2.79
C PRO A 455 0.47 15.21 4.13
N GLY A 456 0.84 13.93 4.10
CA GLY A 456 0.97 13.10 5.31
C GLY A 456 2.29 13.28 6.06
N ARG A 457 3.20 14.16 5.59
CA ARG A 457 4.56 14.34 6.15
C ARG A 457 4.91 15.75 6.51
N VAL A 458 3.93 16.63 6.43
CA VAL A 458 4.02 18.02 6.86
C VAL A 458 3.07 18.18 8.02
N VAL A 459 3.58 18.72 9.11
CA VAL A 459 2.79 19.15 10.26
C VAL A 459 3.02 20.64 10.40
N ALA A 460 1.94 21.41 10.41
CA ALA A 460 1.97 22.84 10.63
C ALA A 460 2.32 23.11 12.10
N SER A 461 3.41 23.83 12.34
CA SER A 461 3.92 24.13 13.67
C SER A 461 4.17 25.63 13.84
N THR A 462 4.51 26.03 15.05
CA THR A 462 5.10 27.34 15.37
C THR A 462 6.62 27.29 15.19
N ASP A 463 7.25 28.44 14.93
CA ASP A 463 8.73 28.54 14.85
C ASP A 463 9.41 28.10 16.16
N CYS A 464 8.85 28.48 17.30
CA CYS A 464 9.29 28.04 18.62
C CYS A 464 8.10 27.97 19.61
N GLY A 465 8.35 27.88 20.92
CA GLY A 465 7.31 28.09 21.93
C GLY A 465 6.91 29.56 22.05
N PHE A 466 5.70 29.86 22.56
CA PHE A 466 5.25 31.25 22.72
C PHE A 466 5.70 31.90 24.05
N ALA A 467 6.16 31.09 25.00
CA ALA A 467 6.67 31.57 26.29
C ALA A 467 8.08 31.02 26.55
N THR A 468 9.09 31.88 26.69
CA THR A 468 10.48 31.43 27.01
C THR A 468 10.59 30.95 28.46
N THR A 469 9.74 31.49 29.34
CA THR A 469 9.50 31.00 30.73
C THR A 469 8.04 31.29 31.10
N GLY A 470 7.54 30.72 32.20
CA GLY A 470 6.20 31.03 32.73
C GLY A 470 5.95 32.51 33.06
N LYS A 471 6.99 33.37 33.02
CA LYS A 471 6.92 34.81 33.30
C LYS A 471 7.33 35.68 32.11
N SER A 472 7.72 35.10 30.97
CA SER A 472 8.25 35.84 29.82
C SER A 472 7.71 35.30 28.50
N ALA A 473 6.89 36.10 27.81
CA ALA A 473 6.40 35.85 26.47
C ALA A 473 6.68 37.08 25.59
N ALA A 474 7.09 36.86 24.35
CA ALA A 474 7.37 37.95 23.41
C ALA A 474 6.09 38.70 22.99
N ILE A 475 4.95 38.00 23.02
CA ILE A 475 3.62 38.49 22.66
C ILE A 475 2.57 38.03 23.69
N THR A 476 1.45 38.72 23.76
CA THR A 476 0.39 38.51 24.75
C THR A 476 -0.48 37.29 24.41
N GLU A 477 -1.14 36.72 25.43
CA GLU A 477 -1.96 35.49 25.30
C GLU A 477 -3.04 35.60 24.22
N ASP A 478 -3.75 36.72 24.16
CA ASP A 478 -4.80 36.98 23.19
C ASP A 478 -4.29 36.85 21.74
N ILE A 479 -3.11 37.40 21.44
CA ILE A 479 -2.47 37.27 20.12
C ILE A 479 -2.06 35.82 19.85
N VAL A 480 -1.55 35.10 20.86
CA VAL A 480 -1.12 33.70 20.70
C VAL A 480 -2.27 32.80 20.28
N TRP A 481 -3.43 32.90 20.94
CA TRP A 481 -4.59 32.09 20.57
C TRP A 481 -5.14 32.47 19.19
N LEU A 482 -5.11 33.75 18.82
CA LEU A 482 -5.49 34.18 17.47
C LEU A 482 -4.54 33.63 16.40
N LYS A 483 -3.23 33.57 16.68
CA LYS A 483 -2.25 32.92 15.80
C LYS A 483 -2.50 31.42 15.66
N LEU A 484 -2.75 30.72 16.77
CA LEU A 484 -3.07 29.28 16.73
C LEU A 484 -4.38 29.00 15.98
N ALA A 485 -5.40 29.85 16.13
CA ALA A 485 -6.62 29.75 15.34
C ALA A 485 -6.34 29.97 13.84
N ALA A 486 -5.46 30.92 13.48
CA ALA A 486 -5.03 31.13 12.10
C ALA A 486 -4.24 29.92 11.54
N LEU A 487 -3.43 29.25 12.37
CA LEU A 487 -2.75 27.99 12.03
C LEU A 487 -3.75 26.89 11.67
N GLY A 488 -4.76 26.67 12.53
CA GLY A 488 -5.84 25.73 12.29
C GLY A 488 -6.57 26.02 10.97
N GLU A 489 -6.95 27.28 10.73
CA GLU A 489 -7.62 27.70 9.51
C GLU A 489 -6.73 27.57 8.27
N GLY A 490 -5.44 27.92 8.36
CA GLY A 490 -4.49 27.76 7.25
C GLY A 490 -4.30 26.30 6.86
N ALA A 491 -4.16 25.40 7.84
CA ALA A 491 -4.11 23.96 7.60
C ALA A 491 -5.40 23.45 6.96
N ARG A 492 -6.57 23.94 7.41
CA ARG A 492 -7.87 23.61 6.81
C ARG A 492 -7.96 24.04 5.34
N ILE A 493 -7.46 25.24 4.99
CA ILE A 493 -7.40 25.70 3.59
C ILE A 493 -6.55 24.77 2.75
N VAL A 494 -5.39 24.31 3.24
CA VAL A 494 -4.54 23.35 2.52
C VAL A 494 -5.28 22.04 2.30
N ARG A 495 -5.89 21.48 3.35
CA ARG A 495 -6.71 20.27 3.26
C ARG A 495 -7.80 20.41 2.20
N GLN A 496 -8.54 21.53 2.23
CA GLN A 496 -9.62 21.81 1.27
C GLN A 496 -9.08 21.94 -0.16
N ARG A 497 -7.95 22.63 -0.37
CA ARG A 497 -7.31 22.75 -1.69
C ARG A 497 -6.94 21.41 -2.25
N LEU A 498 -6.32 20.55 -1.43
CA LEU A 498 -5.96 19.20 -1.84
C LEU A 498 -7.21 18.41 -2.28
N VAL A 499 -8.35 18.60 -1.62
CA VAL A 499 -9.64 18.02 -2.03
C VAL A 499 -10.18 18.67 -3.34
N ASP A 500 -10.12 19.99 -3.47
CA ASP A 500 -10.74 20.77 -4.55
C ASP A 500 -10.04 20.64 -5.91
N VAL A 501 -8.74 20.30 -5.96
CA VAL A 501 -8.05 20.06 -7.25
C VAL A 501 -8.62 18.84 -7.99
N GLY A 502 -9.59 18.13 -7.39
CA GLY A 502 -9.97 16.81 -7.84
C GLY A 502 -8.78 15.87 -7.71
N ALA A 503 -7.87 16.14 -6.77
CA ALA A 503 -7.05 15.07 -6.25
C ALA A 503 -8.09 14.14 -5.62
N PRO A 504 -8.32 12.95 -6.19
CA PRO A 504 -8.98 11.96 -5.39
C PRO A 504 -8.13 11.86 -4.13
N GLU A 505 -8.74 12.12 -2.96
CA GLU A 505 -8.46 11.33 -1.75
C GLU A 505 -8.04 9.98 -2.30
N PRO A 506 -6.77 9.52 -2.19
CA PRO A 506 -6.44 8.68 -1.02
C PRO A 506 -5.02 8.02 -0.95
N THR A 507 -4.88 6.99 -0.11
CA THR A 507 -3.78 6.03 0.08
C THR A 507 -2.64 6.54 0.94
N SER A 508 -2.24 5.69 1.89
CA SER A 508 -0.98 5.89 2.58
C SER A 508 0.13 6.06 1.54
N LEU A 509 0.97 7.09 1.72
CA LEU A 509 2.17 7.29 0.90
C LEU A 509 3.06 6.04 0.91
N VAL A 510 2.93 5.23 1.95
CA VAL A 510 3.60 3.94 2.11
C VAL A 510 2.54 2.84 2.13
N TYR A 511 2.64 1.89 1.21
CA TYR A 511 1.85 0.66 1.32
C TYR A 511 2.25 -0.13 2.55
N SER A 512 1.26 -0.57 3.32
CA SER A 512 1.42 -1.54 4.38
C SER A 512 2.04 -2.83 3.82
N PRO A 513 2.93 -3.47 4.58
CA PRO A 513 3.50 -4.74 4.16
C PRO A 513 2.42 -5.82 4.10
N THR A 514 2.41 -6.61 3.03
CA THR A 514 1.65 -7.87 2.98
C THR A 514 2.28 -8.89 3.93
N GLY A 515 1.56 -9.97 4.26
CA GLY A 515 2.19 -11.07 4.99
C GLY A 515 3.25 -11.80 4.16
N PHE A 516 4.01 -12.66 4.84
CA PHE A 516 5.10 -13.43 4.28
C PHE A 516 5.13 -14.84 4.86
N ARG A 517 5.69 -15.78 4.10
CA ARG A 517 5.96 -17.16 4.51
C ARG A 517 7.33 -17.25 5.16
N VAL A 518 7.45 -18.10 6.17
CA VAL A 518 8.73 -18.40 6.82
C VAL A 518 9.12 -19.84 6.49
N VAL A 519 10.36 -20.06 6.10
CA VAL A 519 10.93 -21.40 5.94
C VAL A 519 12.13 -21.49 6.88
N VAL A 520 12.01 -22.32 7.92
CA VAL A 520 13.08 -22.54 8.88
C VAL A 520 13.89 -23.76 8.47
N PHE A 521 15.20 -23.57 8.29
CA PHE A 521 16.16 -24.64 8.04
C PHE A 521 16.85 -24.99 9.36
N CYS A 522 16.66 -26.21 9.85
CA CYS A 522 17.26 -26.70 11.09
C CYS A 522 17.59 -28.19 10.99
N ASP A 523 18.55 -28.70 11.78
CA ASP A 523 18.84 -30.13 11.80
C ASP A 523 17.78 -30.91 12.61
N ALA A 524 17.51 -32.15 12.20
CA ALA A 524 16.45 -32.99 12.77
C ALA A 524 16.69 -33.38 14.24
N GLU A 525 17.90 -33.16 14.76
CA GLU A 525 18.19 -33.21 16.20
C GLU A 525 17.93 -31.82 16.80
N ALA A 526 16.65 -31.48 16.98
CA ALA A 526 16.17 -30.26 17.63
C ALA A 526 16.65 -30.07 19.10
N GLU A 527 17.53 -30.95 19.59
CA GLU A 527 18.16 -30.89 20.91
C GLU A 527 19.48 -30.09 20.93
N ALA A 528 20.08 -29.74 19.78
CA ALA A 528 21.42 -29.11 19.72
C ALA A 528 21.45 -27.58 19.56
N CYS A 529 20.32 -26.95 19.20
CA CYS A 529 20.21 -25.48 19.11
C CYS A 529 19.19 -24.98 20.14
N PRO A 530 19.64 -24.53 21.33
CA PRO A 530 18.80 -23.77 22.25
C PRO A 530 17.98 -22.71 21.47
N GLY A 531 16.73 -22.44 21.87
CA GLY A 531 15.93 -21.37 21.28
C GLY A 531 15.30 -21.64 19.91
N ALA A 532 15.61 -22.74 19.22
CA ALA A 532 15.03 -23.05 17.89
C ALA A 532 13.50 -23.24 17.95
N THR A 533 13.03 -23.99 18.93
CA THR A 533 11.59 -24.25 19.17
C THR A 533 10.85 -22.96 19.50
N GLU A 534 11.43 -22.12 20.36
CA GLU A 534 10.91 -20.82 20.75
C GLU A 534 10.83 -19.88 19.55
N LEU A 535 11.86 -19.86 18.70
CA LEU A 535 11.89 -19.05 17.49
C LEU A 535 10.82 -19.49 16.50
N ILE A 536 10.68 -20.80 16.25
CA ILE A 536 9.64 -21.35 15.38
C ILE A 536 8.25 -20.95 15.89
N CYS A 537 8.01 -21.06 17.20
CA CYS A 537 6.75 -20.65 17.82
C CYS A 537 6.48 -19.14 17.66
N GLU A 538 7.49 -18.29 17.86
CA GLU A 538 7.34 -16.84 17.68
C GLU A 538 7.19 -16.42 16.22
N LEU A 539 7.86 -17.10 15.29
CA LEU A 539 7.72 -16.87 13.84
C LEU A 539 6.34 -17.31 13.35
N ALA A 540 5.82 -18.45 13.80
CA ALA A 540 4.47 -18.92 13.45
C ALA A 540 3.36 -17.94 13.85
N LYS A 541 3.56 -17.15 14.93
CA LYS A 541 2.64 -16.08 15.34
C LYS A 541 2.67 -14.84 14.43
N ARG A 542 3.68 -14.70 13.58
CA ARG A 542 4.01 -13.47 12.81
C ARG A 542 4.02 -13.67 11.30
N SER A 543 4.06 -14.92 10.84
CA SER A 543 4.02 -15.28 9.42
C SER A 543 2.64 -15.79 9.03
N TRP A 544 2.36 -15.82 7.72
CA TRP A 544 1.14 -16.44 7.19
C TRP A 544 1.21 -17.96 7.17
N SER A 545 2.40 -18.48 6.90
CA SER A 545 2.72 -19.89 6.95
C SER A 545 4.15 -20.09 7.42
N LEU A 546 4.42 -21.27 7.97
CA LEU A 546 5.75 -21.65 8.43
C LEU A 546 6.02 -23.11 8.03
N ASP A 547 7.13 -23.32 7.34
CA ASP A 547 7.67 -24.66 7.10
C ASP A 547 8.94 -24.86 7.91
N VAL A 548 9.20 -26.11 8.25
CA VAL A 548 10.47 -26.54 8.85
C VAL A 548 11.09 -27.59 7.95
N LEU A 549 12.25 -27.27 7.39
CA LEU A 549 13.00 -28.14 6.49
C LEU A 549 14.26 -28.66 7.17
N PRO A 550 14.50 -29.99 7.18
CA PRO A 550 15.70 -30.55 7.78
C PRO A 550 16.94 -30.16 6.97
N SER A 551 17.96 -29.56 7.58
CA SER A 551 19.19 -29.14 6.89
C SER A 551 20.03 -30.29 6.34
N GLY A 552 19.73 -31.54 6.75
CA GLY A 552 20.28 -32.76 6.16
C GLY A 552 19.62 -33.24 4.86
N ALA A 553 18.47 -32.67 4.45
CA ALA A 553 17.76 -33.10 3.24
C ALA A 553 18.48 -32.74 1.92
N GLY A 554 19.45 -31.83 1.98
CA GLY A 554 20.22 -31.36 0.83
C GLY A 554 19.50 -30.27 0.02
N VAL A 555 20.30 -29.46 -0.69
CA VAL A 555 19.85 -28.28 -1.44
C VAL A 555 18.76 -28.62 -2.47
N GLN A 556 18.91 -29.71 -3.22
CA GLN A 556 17.94 -30.09 -4.25
C GLN A 556 16.57 -30.45 -3.66
N SER A 557 16.52 -31.16 -2.54
CA SER A 557 15.26 -31.52 -1.89
C SER A 557 14.51 -30.29 -1.38
N GLY A 558 15.23 -29.35 -0.76
CA GLY A 558 14.63 -28.07 -0.33
C GLY A 558 14.11 -27.24 -1.51
N PHE A 559 14.84 -27.22 -2.63
CA PHE A 559 14.38 -26.57 -3.86
C PHE A 559 13.09 -27.22 -4.41
N GLU A 560 13.03 -28.55 -4.50
CA GLU A 560 11.85 -29.26 -5.00
C GLU A 560 10.59 -29.00 -4.16
N GLN A 561 10.73 -28.82 -2.84
CA GLN A 561 9.62 -28.51 -1.95
C GLN A 561 9.13 -27.07 -2.10
N LEU A 562 10.02 -26.13 -2.41
CA LEU A 562 9.67 -24.70 -2.45
C LEU A 562 9.38 -24.16 -3.84
N LYS A 563 9.87 -24.79 -4.92
CA LYS A 563 9.84 -24.21 -6.28
C LYS A 563 8.46 -23.86 -6.81
N TYR A 564 7.41 -24.56 -6.37
CA TYR A 564 6.03 -24.30 -6.79
C TYR A 564 5.25 -23.37 -5.85
N SER A 565 5.92 -22.76 -4.87
CA SER A 565 5.31 -21.79 -3.98
C SER A 565 5.08 -20.47 -4.73
N LEU A 566 3.86 -20.29 -5.23
CA LEU A 566 3.43 -19.01 -5.81
C LEU A 566 3.25 -18.01 -4.69
N ASP A 567 2.09 -17.78 -4.10
CA ASP A 567 1.69 -16.40 -3.80
C ASP A 567 2.39 -15.52 -2.72
N THR A 568 3.47 -15.94 -2.06
CA THR A 568 3.96 -15.25 -0.84
C THR A 568 5.47 -14.96 -0.83
N PRO A 569 5.92 -13.74 -0.42
CA PRO A 569 7.32 -13.47 -0.11
C PRO A 569 7.85 -14.43 0.97
N MET A 570 9.13 -14.82 0.90
CA MET A 570 9.70 -15.83 1.80
C MET A 570 10.82 -15.28 2.69
N ALA A 571 10.75 -15.58 3.98
CA ALA A 571 11.86 -15.46 4.91
C ALA A 571 12.52 -16.83 5.08
N LEU A 572 13.70 -17.03 4.50
CA LEU A 572 14.51 -18.24 4.64
C LEU A 572 15.37 -18.09 5.90
N VAL A 573 14.99 -18.74 6.98
CA VAL A 573 15.63 -18.61 8.29
C VAL A 573 16.51 -19.82 8.56
N ALA A 574 17.81 -19.62 8.63
CA ALA A 574 18.79 -20.69 8.80
C ALA A 574 19.44 -20.66 10.20
N LEU A 575 19.35 -21.79 10.90
CA LEU A 575 19.93 -21.98 12.23
C LEU A 575 21.25 -22.76 12.12
N GLY A 576 22.38 -22.06 12.15
CA GLY A 576 23.72 -22.66 12.05
C GLY A 576 24.30 -22.71 10.63
N ALA A 577 25.56 -23.16 10.53
CA ALA A 577 26.36 -23.06 9.29
C ALA A 577 25.86 -23.98 8.16
N GLN A 578 25.42 -25.20 8.50
CA GLN A 578 24.90 -26.16 7.51
C GLN A 578 23.56 -25.69 6.95
N ALA A 579 22.64 -25.27 7.83
CA ALA A 579 21.38 -24.65 7.44
C ALA A 579 21.59 -23.40 6.58
N ALA A 580 22.58 -22.56 6.89
CA ALA A 580 22.89 -21.37 6.11
C ALA A 580 23.36 -21.73 4.69
N THR A 581 24.21 -22.76 4.56
CA THR A 581 24.66 -23.27 3.26
C THR A 581 23.48 -23.80 2.45
N MET A 582 22.57 -24.54 3.09
CA MET A 582 21.38 -25.06 2.43
C MET A 582 20.44 -23.94 1.98
N ALA A 583 20.12 -22.99 2.86
CA ALA A 583 19.23 -21.87 2.54
C ALA A 583 19.78 -21.01 1.38
N CYS A 584 21.08 -20.72 1.37
CA CYS A 584 21.74 -20.02 0.26
C CYS A 584 21.71 -20.84 -1.04
N GLY A 585 21.96 -22.15 -0.98
CA GLY A 585 21.89 -23.02 -2.15
C GLY A 585 20.48 -23.11 -2.74
N VAL A 586 19.46 -23.24 -1.88
CA VAL A 586 18.05 -23.26 -2.28
C VAL A 586 17.66 -21.92 -2.90
N ALA A 587 18.01 -20.80 -2.28
CA ALA A 587 17.80 -19.47 -2.82
C ALA A 587 18.42 -19.31 -4.22
N GLN A 588 19.66 -19.74 -4.41
CA GLN A 588 20.35 -19.67 -5.70
C GLN A 588 19.66 -20.52 -6.77
N LEU A 589 19.20 -21.73 -6.45
CA LEU A 589 18.44 -22.56 -7.38
C LEU A 589 17.10 -21.89 -7.75
N LEU A 590 16.36 -21.34 -6.77
CA LEU A 590 15.13 -20.60 -7.01
C LEU A 590 15.34 -19.37 -7.91
N GLU A 591 16.44 -18.61 -7.73
CA GLU A 591 16.76 -17.45 -8.57
C GLU A 591 17.16 -17.84 -10.00
N SER A 592 17.81 -18.98 -10.16
CA SER A 592 18.28 -19.47 -11.47
C SER A 592 17.18 -20.10 -12.31
N ASP A 593 16.16 -20.71 -11.68
CA ASP A 593 15.04 -21.34 -12.40
C ASP A 593 14.01 -20.28 -12.80
N ARG A 594 14.03 -19.93 -14.10
CA ARG A 594 13.12 -18.94 -14.67
C ARG A 594 11.71 -19.46 -14.91
N SER A 595 11.51 -20.78 -14.90
CA SER A 595 10.26 -21.46 -15.23
C SER A 595 9.31 -21.62 -14.04
N VAL A 596 9.81 -21.35 -12.83
CA VAL A 596 9.06 -21.45 -11.60
C VAL A 596 8.79 -20.08 -10.98
N SER A 597 7.89 -20.06 -10.00
CA SER A 597 7.45 -18.86 -9.31
C SER A 597 8.59 -17.92 -8.88
N ARG A 598 8.56 -16.68 -9.39
CA ARG A 598 9.59 -15.65 -9.13
C ARG A 598 9.24 -14.86 -7.88
N ARG A 599 9.78 -15.24 -6.72
CA ARG A 599 9.42 -14.61 -5.43
C ARG A 599 10.57 -13.87 -4.76
N PRO A 600 10.30 -12.67 -4.18
CA PRO A 600 11.26 -12.03 -3.31
C PRO A 600 11.45 -12.89 -2.07
N HIS A 601 12.70 -13.23 -1.79
CA HIS A 601 13.07 -13.95 -0.58
C HIS A 601 14.18 -13.18 0.15
N THR A 602 14.25 -13.38 1.46
CA THR A 602 15.29 -12.83 2.32
C THR A 602 15.88 -13.95 3.15
N ILE A 603 17.20 -14.07 3.15
CA ILE A 603 17.91 -15.08 3.92
C ILE A 603 18.32 -14.44 5.26
N PHE A 604 17.92 -15.06 6.36
CA PHE A 604 18.30 -14.70 7.72
C PHE A 604 19.14 -15.81 8.32
N THR A 605 20.30 -15.49 8.91
CA THR A 605 21.20 -16.49 9.48
C THR A 605 21.54 -16.21 10.94
N PHE A 606 21.68 -17.28 11.71
CA PHE A 606 22.30 -17.31 13.03
C PHE A 606 23.60 -18.10 12.91
N GLY A 607 24.76 -17.44 13.03
CA GLY A 607 26.07 -18.01 12.70
C GLY A 607 26.88 -17.16 11.70
N PRO A 608 27.92 -17.72 11.04
CA PRO A 608 28.85 -16.94 10.23
C PRO A 608 28.14 -16.18 9.10
N ARG A 609 28.58 -14.95 8.86
CA ARG A 609 28.02 -14.07 7.82
C ARG A 609 28.24 -14.69 6.44
N GLN A 610 27.15 -15.00 5.73
CA GLN A 610 27.18 -15.48 4.37
C GLN A 610 26.89 -14.33 3.38
N PRO A 611 27.46 -14.32 2.18
CA PRO A 611 27.11 -13.37 1.13
C PRO A 611 25.61 -13.44 0.80
N GLY A 612 24.95 -12.28 0.69
CA GLY A 612 23.51 -12.20 0.38
C GLY A 612 22.56 -12.51 1.55
N ALA A 613 23.07 -12.95 2.71
CA ALA A 613 22.29 -13.22 3.90
C ALA A 613 22.44 -12.15 4.98
N GLU A 614 21.36 -11.97 5.75
CA GLU A 614 21.32 -11.06 6.88
C GLU A 614 21.59 -11.82 8.19
N CYS A 615 22.76 -11.59 8.78
CA CYS A 615 23.12 -12.16 10.08
C CYS A 615 22.35 -11.45 11.21
N LEU A 616 21.63 -12.21 12.03
CA LEU A 616 20.85 -11.72 13.17
C LEU A 616 21.50 -11.99 14.53
N GLY A 617 22.51 -12.85 14.57
CA GLY A 617 23.20 -13.20 15.80
C GLY A 617 24.19 -14.36 15.64
N ALA A 618 24.87 -14.68 16.73
CA ALA A 618 25.69 -15.89 16.82
C ALA A 618 24.80 -17.13 16.92
N ALA A 619 25.36 -18.30 16.59
CA ALA A 619 24.78 -19.59 16.92
C ALA A 619 25.57 -20.23 18.07
N PRO A 620 24.91 -20.94 19.02
CA PRO A 620 23.47 -21.20 19.09
C PRO A 620 22.65 -19.96 19.46
N LEU A 621 21.36 -19.95 19.12
CA LEU A 621 20.41 -18.90 19.53
C LEU A 621 20.05 -19.12 21.01
N GLU A 622 20.04 -18.09 21.85
CA GLU A 622 19.53 -18.27 23.22
C GLU A 622 17.99 -18.19 23.21
N PRO A 623 17.25 -19.01 23.99
CA PRO A 623 15.77 -18.99 24.02
C PRO A 623 15.17 -17.60 24.27
N GLU A 624 15.78 -16.83 25.18
CA GLU A 624 15.35 -15.46 25.52
C GLU A 624 15.49 -14.49 24.33
N ALA A 625 16.38 -14.77 23.37
CA ALA A 625 16.60 -13.94 22.19
C ALA A 625 15.63 -14.28 21.04
N ALA A 626 14.92 -15.42 21.08
CA ALA A 626 14.07 -15.90 19.99
C ALA A 626 12.93 -14.94 19.63
N LYS A 627 12.29 -14.33 20.64
CA LYS A 627 11.21 -13.35 20.42
C LYS A 627 11.71 -12.08 19.73
N ALA A 628 12.87 -11.57 20.16
CA ALA A 628 13.49 -10.39 19.55
C ALA A 628 13.93 -10.69 18.11
N ALA A 629 14.51 -11.88 17.87
CA ALA A 629 14.87 -12.36 16.55
C ALA A 629 13.65 -12.46 15.60
N ALA A 630 12.55 -13.06 16.06
CA ALA A 630 11.31 -13.15 15.26
C ALA A 630 10.73 -11.76 14.94
N ALA A 631 10.75 -10.83 15.91
CA ALA A 631 10.31 -9.45 15.71
C ALA A 631 11.20 -8.71 14.71
N GLU A 632 12.52 -8.92 14.76
CA GLU A 632 13.46 -8.31 13.81
C GLU A 632 13.28 -8.88 12.39
N ILE A 633 13.11 -10.20 12.25
CA ILE A 633 12.77 -10.84 10.96
C ILE A 633 11.49 -10.22 10.38
N GLN A 634 10.44 -10.12 11.20
CA GLN A 634 9.18 -9.49 10.80
C GLN A 634 9.41 -8.03 10.37
N ALA A 635 10.08 -7.23 11.18
CA ALA A 635 10.34 -5.82 10.87
C ALA A 635 11.16 -5.64 9.58
N ARG A 636 12.14 -6.51 9.32
CA ARG A 636 12.94 -6.47 8.08
C ARG A 636 12.17 -6.91 6.86
N MET A 637 11.39 -8.00 6.97
CA MET A 637 10.49 -8.43 5.90
C MET A 637 9.47 -7.33 5.59
N GLN A 638 8.85 -6.76 6.62
CA GLN A 638 7.92 -5.64 6.47
C GLN A 638 8.56 -4.43 5.79
N ARG A 639 9.75 -4.00 6.23
CA ARG A 639 10.50 -2.91 5.58
C ARG A 639 10.77 -3.20 4.11
N ARG A 640 11.19 -4.42 3.78
CA ARG A 640 11.42 -4.85 2.40
C ARG A 640 10.14 -4.93 1.57
N MET A 641 8.97 -5.12 2.18
CA MET A 641 7.67 -5.23 1.51
C MET A 641 6.95 -3.90 1.32
N ARG A 642 7.33 -2.86 2.07
CA ARG A 642 6.82 -1.50 1.90
C ARG A 642 7.18 -0.95 0.52
N PHE A 643 6.26 -0.18 -0.05
CA PHE A 643 6.53 0.66 -1.21
C PHE A 643 6.14 2.09 -0.89
N ASP A 644 7.01 3.03 -1.23
CA ASP A 644 6.78 4.44 -1.00
C ASP A 644 6.42 5.15 -2.31
N LYS A 645 5.16 5.55 -2.44
CA LYS A 645 4.61 6.23 -3.60
C LYS A 645 5.27 7.57 -3.89
N ARG A 646 6.01 8.16 -2.94
CA ARG A 646 6.76 9.40 -3.19
C ARG A 646 7.88 9.21 -4.21
N GLN A 647 8.36 7.98 -4.39
CA GLN A 647 9.30 7.62 -5.47
C GLN A 647 8.69 7.81 -6.87
N LEU A 648 7.36 8.00 -6.95
CA LEU A 648 6.63 8.31 -8.18
C LEU A 648 6.49 9.82 -8.42
N THR A 649 7.26 10.65 -7.71
CA THR A 649 7.29 12.09 -7.97
C THR A 649 8.44 12.36 -8.96
N PRO A 650 8.16 12.84 -10.18
CA PRO A 650 9.19 13.16 -11.15
C PRO A 650 10.18 14.19 -10.60
N SER A 651 11.48 13.98 -10.86
CA SER A 651 12.56 14.77 -10.24
C SER A 651 12.44 16.26 -10.57
N GLY A 652 12.02 16.57 -11.81
CA GLY A 652 11.84 17.94 -12.30
C GLY A 652 10.61 18.67 -11.74
N SER A 653 9.59 17.95 -11.24
CA SER A 653 8.34 18.53 -10.72
C SER A 653 8.39 18.86 -9.23
N LEU A 654 9.41 18.37 -8.51
CA LEU A 654 9.61 18.63 -7.07
C LEU A 654 10.17 20.03 -6.79
N LEU A 655 10.95 20.60 -7.71
CA LEU A 655 11.87 21.70 -7.41
C LEU A 655 11.49 23.04 -8.03
N SER A 656 10.52 23.09 -8.93
CA SER A 656 10.12 24.31 -9.63
C SER A 656 8.67 24.21 -10.12
N PRO A 657 7.97 25.34 -10.30
CA PRO A 657 6.66 25.34 -10.96
C PRO A 657 6.77 24.62 -12.30
N ALA A 658 5.94 23.60 -12.51
CA ALA A 658 5.90 22.91 -13.79
C ALA A 658 5.65 23.93 -14.90
N THR A 659 6.54 23.98 -15.87
CA THR A 659 6.40 24.88 -17.03
C THR A 659 6.25 24.01 -18.26
N PRO A 660 5.00 23.70 -18.67
CA PRO A 660 4.76 22.95 -19.89
C PRO A 660 5.47 23.62 -21.08
N PRO A 661 6.12 22.84 -21.97
CA PRO A 661 6.76 23.39 -23.15
C PRO A 661 5.74 24.07 -24.06
N SER A 662 6.17 25.08 -24.82
CA SER A 662 5.28 25.79 -25.75
C SER A 662 4.97 24.98 -27.02
N GLU A 663 5.84 24.04 -27.40
CA GLU A 663 5.71 23.26 -28.62
C GLU A 663 6.33 21.85 -28.48
N VAL A 664 5.62 20.83 -28.92
CA VAL A 664 6.04 19.41 -28.98
C VAL A 664 5.39 18.71 -30.17
N ASP A 665 5.81 17.50 -30.50
CA ASP A 665 5.11 16.71 -31.54
C ASP A 665 3.80 16.13 -31.00
N VAL A 666 3.82 15.58 -29.77
CA VAL A 666 2.65 14.95 -29.16
C VAL A 666 2.51 15.36 -27.69
N VAL A 667 1.29 15.76 -27.30
CA VAL A 667 0.91 15.91 -25.89
C VAL A 667 0.21 14.64 -25.42
N VAL A 668 0.69 14.04 -24.33
CA VAL A 668 0.00 12.93 -23.65
C VAL A 668 -0.63 13.48 -22.37
N VAL A 669 -1.95 13.35 -22.24
CA VAL A 669 -2.69 13.81 -21.05
C VAL A 669 -2.93 12.62 -20.11
N GLY A 670 -2.33 12.68 -18.92
CA GLY A 670 -2.37 11.66 -17.88
C GLY A 670 -1.08 10.82 -17.80
N ALA A 671 -0.45 10.80 -16.62
CA ALA A 671 0.74 9.98 -16.32
C ALA A 671 0.37 8.67 -15.61
N GLY A 672 -0.73 8.04 -16.06
CA GLY A 672 -1.03 6.64 -15.75
C GLY A 672 -0.17 5.68 -16.55
N MET A 673 -0.30 4.39 -16.26
CA MET A 673 0.45 3.33 -16.95
C MET A 673 0.36 3.43 -18.48
N LEU A 674 -0.84 3.65 -19.02
CA LEU A 674 -1.06 3.72 -20.48
C LEU A 674 -0.42 4.98 -21.10
N GLY A 675 -0.54 6.13 -20.43
CA GLY A 675 0.06 7.38 -20.90
C GLY A 675 1.57 7.34 -20.87
N LEU A 676 2.16 6.75 -19.82
CA LEU A 676 3.60 6.55 -19.73
C LEU A 676 4.12 5.54 -20.77
N TYR A 677 3.37 4.46 -21.03
CA TYR A 677 3.72 3.50 -22.07
C TYR A 677 3.74 4.17 -23.45
N MET A 678 2.67 4.90 -23.79
CA MET A 678 2.58 5.70 -25.01
C MET A 678 3.74 6.69 -25.13
N ALA A 679 4.02 7.45 -24.08
CA ALA A 679 5.07 8.45 -24.07
C ALA A 679 6.46 7.83 -24.31
N VAL A 680 6.79 6.75 -23.60
CA VAL A 680 8.07 6.04 -23.78
C VAL A 680 8.21 5.50 -25.20
N THR A 681 7.15 4.87 -25.74
CA THR A 681 7.17 4.37 -27.11
C THR A 681 7.41 5.48 -28.12
N LEU A 682 6.68 6.60 -28.02
CA LEU A 682 6.85 7.76 -28.90
C LEU A 682 8.25 8.38 -28.77
N THR A 683 8.76 8.54 -27.55
CA THR A 683 10.11 9.07 -27.30
C THR A 683 11.19 8.16 -27.90
N ARG A 684 11.06 6.83 -27.76
CA ARG A 684 11.99 5.85 -28.37
C ARG A 684 11.95 5.87 -29.91
N ARG A 685 10.83 6.29 -30.52
CA ARG A 685 10.69 6.52 -31.96
C ARG A 685 11.17 7.91 -32.42
N GLY A 686 11.64 8.76 -31.50
CA GLY A 686 12.24 10.07 -31.82
C GLY A 686 11.28 11.26 -31.79
N PHE A 687 10.02 11.08 -31.36
CA PHE A 687 9.08 12.19 -31.20
C PHE A 687 9.37 13.01 -29.94
N LYS A 688 9.20 14.33 -30.02
CA LYS A 688 9.16 15.24 -28.88
C LYS A 688 7.81 15.10 -28.19
N VAL A 689 7.81 14.64 -26.95
CA VAL A 689 6.59 14.35 -26.18
C VAL A 689 6.58 15.21 -24.92
N VAL A 690 5.40 15.61 -24.47
CA VAL A 690 5.19 16.02 -23.08
C VAL A 690 4.04 15.22 -22.46
N VAL A 691 4.24 14.75 -21.24
CA VAL A 691 3.19 14.14 -20.42
C VAL A 691 2.69 15.19 -19.43
N LEU A 692 1.39 15.50 -19.46
CA LEU A 692 0.75 16.45 -18.54
C LEU A 692 -0.11 15.68 -17.54
N GLU A 693 0.27 15.76 -16.25
CA GLU A 693 -0.42 15.10 -15.14
C GLU A 693 -0.90 16.13 -14.13
N GLN A 694 -2.19 16.06 -13.78
CA GLN A 694 -2.80 17.02 -12.86
C GLN A 694 -2.36 16.81 -11.41
N ARG A 695 -1.94 15.59 -11.04
CA ARG A 695 -1.44 15.26 -9.70
C ARG A 695 0.06 15.51 -9.59
N MET A 696 0.56 15.60 -8.36
CA MET A 696 2.00 15.69 -8.08
C MET A 696 2.73 14.36 -8.22
N ILE A 697 2.03 13.22 -8.18
CA ILE A 697 2.61 11.88 -8.33
C ILE A 697 2.00 11.18 -9.55
N ILE A 698 2.83 10.41 -10.25
CA ILE A 698 2.38 9.59 -11.37
C ILE A 698 1.76 8.27 -10.89
N GLY A 699 1.30 7.46 -11.85
CA GLY A 699 0.91 6.07 -11.62
C GLY A 699 -0.58 5.79 -11.73
N GLY A 700 -1.38 6.80 -12.12
CA GLY A 700 -2.80 6.64 -12.43
C GLY A 700 -3.57 5.91 -11.33
N ILE A 701 -4.44 4.96 -11.72
CA ILE A 701 -5.27 4.18 -10.78
C ILE A 701 -4.48 3.39 -9.75
N TRP A 702 -3.24 2.99 -10.06
CA TRP A 702 -2.42 2.21 -9.13
C TRP A 702 -1.90 3.09 -8.00
N SER A 703 -1.41 4.29 -8.32
CA SER A 703 -1.04 5.27 -7.29
C SER A 703 -2.26 5.81 -6.53
N MET A 704 -3.44 5.75 -7.16
CA MET A 704 -4.69 6.35 -6.68
C MET A 704 -5.48 5.37 -5.84
N TYR A 705 -6.07 4.32 -6.42
CA TYR A 705 -7.08 3.50 -5.75
C TYR A 705 -6.59 2.17 -5.18
N ALA A 706 -5.47 1.67 -5.68
CA ALA A 706 -4.90 0.41 -5.20
C ALA A 706 -4.47 0.56 -3.73
N ASN A 707 -4.80 -0.44 -2.94
CA ASN A 707 -4.36 -0.61 -1.56
C ASN A 707 -3.16 -1.58 -1.53
N SER A 708 -2.63 -1.80 -0.33
CA SER A 708 -1.45 -2.62 -0.07
C SER A 708 -1.59 -4.09 -0.47
N HIS A 709 -2.83 -4.59 -0.52
CA HIS A 709 -3.18 -5.96 -0.86
C HIS A 709 -3.72 -6.10 -2.29
N SER A 710 -3.78 -4.99 -3.04
CA SER A 710 -4.27 -5.03 -4.41
C SER A 710 -3.36 -5.84 -5.32
N GLN A 711 -3.99 -6.59 -6.21
CA GLN A 711 -3.35 -7.43 -7.22
C GLN A 711 -4.05 -7.26 -8.56
N VAL A 712 -3.32 -7.47 -9.65
CA VAL A 712 -3.90 -7.53 -10.99
C VAL A 712 -4.85 -8.74 -11.08
N ASN A 713 -6.06 -8.54 -11.60
CA ASN A 713 -6.99 -9.64 -11.94
C ASN A 713 -6.65 -10.31 -13.29
N SER A 714 -5.37 -10.37 -13.64
CA SER A 714 -4.88 -11.01 -14.85
C SER A 714 -3.50 -11.62 -14.58
N SER A 715 -3.22 -12.75 -15.20
CA SER A 715 -1.91 -13.39 -15.15
C SER A 715 -0.84 -12.44 -15.69
N GLU A 716 0.39 -12.56 -15.17
CA GLU A 716 1.42 -11.51 -15.34
C GLU A 716 1.69 -11.20 -16.82
N GLY A 717 1.79 -12.22 -17.68
CA GLY A 717 2.04 -11.99 -19.11
C GLY A 717 0.90 -11.24 -19.82
N GLY A 718 -0.34 -11.33 -19.33
CA GLY A 718 -1.49 -10.58 -19.84
C GLY A 718 -1.53 -9.13 -19.36
N TYR A 719 -0.76 -8.76 -18.33
CA TYR A 719 -0.72 -7.40 -17.77
C TYR A 719 0.71 -7.05 -17.33
N SER A 720 1.62 -6.99 -18.29
CA SER A 720 3.06 -6.80 -18.06
C SER A 720 3.64 -5.66 -18.90
N LEU A 721 4.68 -5.00 -18.36
CA LEU A 721 5.46 -3.95 -19.03
C LEU A 721 6.86 -4.45 -19.48
N LYS A 722 7.11 -5.76 -19.41
CA LYS A 722 8.44 -6.35 -19.66
C LYS A 722 8.86 -6.30 -21.12
N ASP A 723 7.91 -6.07 -22.04
CA ASP A 723 8.21 -5.78 -23.45
C ASP A 723 9.01 -4.47 -23.62
N ILE A 724 8.86 -3.51 -22.72
CA ILE A 724 9.63 -2.25 -22.71
C ILE A 724 10.76 -2.28 -21.68
N LEU A 725 10.51 -2.82 -20.49
CA LEU A 725 11.43 -2.79 -19.35
C LEU A 725 12.46 -3.93 -19.35
N GLY A 726 12.29 -4.93 -20.22
CA GLY A 726 13.06 -6.16 -20.24
C GLY A 726 12.58 -7.21 -19.23
N GLU A 727 13.03 -8.45 -19.41
CA GLU A 727 12.58 -9.60 -18.61
C GLU A 727 13.25 -9.72 -17.22
N SER A 728 14.29 -8.92 -16.92
CA SER A 728 14.97 -8.99 -15.63
C SER A 728 14.05 -8.50 -14.51
N GLY A 729 13.83 -9.34 -13.49
CA GLY A 729 12.91 -9.02 -12.40
C GLY A 729 11.44 -8.97 -12.88
N ALA A 730 11.01 -9.99 -13.63
CA ALA A 730 9.58 -10.18 -13.93
C ALA A 730 8.76 -10.27 -12.64
N ASN A 731 7.48 -9.89 -12.74
CA ASN A 731 6.62 -9.83 -11.56
C ASN A 731 6.06 -11.22 -11.23
N ARG A 732 5.44 -11.32 -10.06
CA ARG A 732 4.63 -12.47 -9.71
C ARG A 732 3.41 -12.57 -10.61
N ASP A 733 2.91 -13.79 -10.79
CA ASP A 733 1.59 -13.99 -11.36
C ASP A 733 0.54 -13.24 -10.53
N HIS A 734 -0.42 -12.58 -11.19
CA HIS A 734 -1.33 -11.62 -10.55
C HIS A 734 -0.57 -10.55 -9.73
N ALA A 735 0.34 -9.83 -10.41
CA ALA A 735 1.27 -8.88 -9.81
C ALA A 735 0.61 -7.95 -8.77
N THR A 736 1.29 -7.72 -7.66
CA THR A 736 0.82 -6.84 -6.59
C THR A 736 0.90 -5.36 -6.98
N ALA A 737 0.14 -4.53 -6.28
CA ALA A 737 0.18 -3.07 -6.44
C ALA A 737 1.59 -2.51 -6.30
N ARG A 738 2.40 -3.06 -5.38
CA ARG A 738 3.81 -2.71 -5.25
C ARG A 738 4.61 -3.00 -6.53
N GLU A 739 4.48 -4.20 -7.09
CA GLU A 739 5.21 -4.60 -8.29
C GLU A 739 4.80 -3.76 -9.49
N MET A 740 3.49 -3.56 -9.67
CA MET A 740 2.97 -2.71 -10.74
C MET A 740 3.47 -1.28 -10.61
N ILE A 741 3.42 -0.69 -9.42
CA ILE A 741 3.91 0.67 -9.21
C ILE A 741 5.43 0.75 -9.39
N THR A 742 6.19 -0.27 -8.99
CA THR A 742 7.64 -0.31 -9.21
C THR A 742 7.96 -0.27 -10.70
N ASP A 743 7.26 -1.05 -11.53
CA ASP A 743 7.45 -1.04 -12.98
C ASP A 743 6.97 0.27 -13.62
N ILE A 744 5.86 0.85 -13.14
CA ILE A 744 5.42 2.19 -13.59
C ILE A 744 6.48 3.25 -13.27
N GLY A 745 7.10 3.19 -12.09
CA GLY A 745 8.19 4.10 -11.71
C GLY A 745 9.42 3.96 -12.62
N LYS A 746 9.79 2.72 -12.99
CA LYS A 746 10.87 2.47 -13.97
C LYS A 746 10.53 3.05 -15.34
N LEU A 747 9.31 2.83 -15.81
CA LEU A 747 8.82 3.34 -17.09
C LEU A 747 8.86 4.87 -17.13
N ALA A 748 8.39 5.51 -16.06
CA ALA A 748 8.39 6.96 -15.96
C ALA A 748 9.77 7.58 -15.93
N LYS A 749 10.76 6.89 -15.37
CA LYS A 749 12.15 7.37 -15.34
C LYS A 749 12.71 7.61 -16.74
N GLU A 750 12.24 6.90 -17.76
CA GLU A 750 12.65 7.12 -19.16
C GLU A 750 12.10 8.43 -19.75
N VAL A 751 10.99 8.95 -19.21
CA VAL A 751 10.32 10.18 -19.67
C VAL A 751 10.24 11.26 -18.58
N ASP A 752 11.09 11.16 -17.55
CA ASP A 752 11.08 12.05 -16.37
C ASP A 752 11.21 13.52 -16.79
N ALA A 753 12.14 13.82 -17.72
CA ALA A 753 12.39 15.16 -18.23
C ALA A 753 11.23 15.74 -19.07
N SER A 754 10.34 14.88 -19.56
CA SER A 754 9.18 15.25 -20.40
C SER A 754 7.86 15.17 -19.63
N THR A 755 7.89 14.89 -18.32
CA THR A 755 6.69 14.73 -17.50
C THR A 755 6.49 15.94 -16.60
N CYS A 756 5.36 16.62 -16.76
CA CYS A 756 4.96 17.76 -15.95
C CYS A 756 3.79 17.38 -15.03
N CYS A 757 4.07 17.24 -13.74
CA CYS A 757 3.06 17.02 -12.70
C CYS A 757 2.51 18.35 -12.15
N GLY A 758 1.33 18.32 -11.52
CA GLY A 758 0.63 19.54 -11.07
C GLY A 758 0.12 20.41 -12.23
N VAL A 759 -0.11 19.80 -13.40
CA VAL A 759 -0.57 20.45 -14.63
C VAL A 759 -1.93 19.90 -15.05
N LYS A 760 -2.97 20.69 -14.81
CA LYS A 760 -4.35 20.34 -15.17
C LYS A 760 -4.64 20.83 -16.59
N VAL A 761 -4.87 19.90 -17.51
CA VAL A 761 -5.37 20.26 -18.86
C VAL A 761 -6.84 20.68 -18.74
N VAL A 762 -7.17 21.86 -19.27
CA VAL A 762 -8.53 22.42 -19.21
C VAL A 762 -9.25 22.37 -20.56
N ARG A 763 -8.51 22.44 -21.67
CA ARG A 763 -9.07 22.44 -23.03
C ARG A 763 -8.02 22.02 -24.05
N ILE A 764 -8.45 21.31 -25.10
CA ILE A 764 -7.67 20.98 -26.29
C ILE A 764 -8.42 21.50 -27.50
N ALA A 765 -7.89 22.52 -28.17
CA ALA A 765 -8.52 23.12 -29.34
C ALA A 765 -7.72 22.82 -30.61
N LYS A 766 -8.42 22.57 -31.72
CA LYS A 766 -7.77 22.41 -33.03
C LYS A 766 -7.16 23.74 -33.48
N HIS A 767 -5.94 23.70 -34.01
CA HIS A 767 -5.23 24.88 -34.50
C HIS A 767 -4.40 24.51 -35.74
N GLY A 768 -4.82 24.94 -36.93
CA GLY A 768 -4.24 24.48 -38.20
C GLY A 768 -4.41 22.97 -38.35
N ASP A 769 -3.32 22.29 -38.71
CA ASP A 769 -3.25 20.83 -38.82
C ASP A 769 -2.91 20.11 -37.50
N GLY A 770 -2.83 20.85 -36.39
CA GLY A 770 -2.51 20.33 -35.07
C GLY A 770 -3.45 20.84 -33.98
N TYR A 771 -2.94 20.94 -32.76
CA TYR A 771 -3.70 21.23 -31.55
C TYR A 771 -2.99 22.26 -30.65
N MET A 772 -3.79 23.03 -29.93
CA MET A 772 -3.38 23.81 -28.77
C MET A 772 -3.95 23.17 -27.52
N THR A 773 -3.08 22.68 -26.63
CA THR A 773 -3.45 22.18 -25.31
C THR A 773 -3.30 23.30 -24.30
N ILE A 774 -4.43 23.74 -23.73
CA ILE A 774 -4.50 24.75 -22.69
C ILE A 774 -4.49 24.04 -21.34
N SER A 775 -3.53 24.40 -20.50
CA SER A 775 -3.34 23.83 -19.17
C SER A 775 -3.18 24.90 -18.09
N GLN A 776 -3.50 24.52 -16.87
CA GLN A 776 -3.34 25.33 -15.67
C GLN A 776 -2.37 24.64 -14.72
N THR A 777 -1.46 25.41 -14.14
CA THR A 777 -0.55 24.92 -13.10
C THR A 777 -1.09 25.29 -11.72
N ASP A 778 -0.69 24.55 -10.70
CA ASP A 778 -1.04 24.82 -9.30
C ASP A 778 -0.59 26.21 -8.78
N HIS A 779 0.24 26.92 -9.56
CA HIS A 779 0.71 28.27 -9.27
C HIS A 779 -0.12 29.37 -9.96
N GLY A 780 -1.26 29.02 -10.57
CA GLY A 780 -2.20 29.98 -11.17
C GLY A 780 -1.82 30.47 -12.57
N GLY A 781 -0.84 29.84 -13.23
CA GLY A 781 -0.46 30.15 -14.61
C GLY A 781 -1.29 29.36 -15.63
N THR A 782 -1.78 30.03 -16.67
CA THR A 782 -2.34 29.36 -17.87
C THR A 782 -1.22 29.19 -18.90
N HIS A 783 -1.01 27.96 -19.34
CA HIS A 783 -0.01 27.59 -20.33
C HIS A 783 -0.68 27.04 -21.58
N ILE A 784 -0.01 27.23 -22.72
CA ILE A 784 -0.46 26.73 -24.01
C ILE A 784 0.69 25.96 -24.62
N THR A 785 0.43 24.69 -24.94
CA THR A 785 1.35 23.81 -25.66
C THR A 785 0.77 23.51 -27.03
N SER A 786 1.46 23.90 -28.10
CA SER A 786 1.13 23.52 -29.47
C SER A 786 1.68 22.14 -29.78
N SER A 787 0.91 21.31 -30.50
CA SER A 787 1.35 19.99 -30.94
C SER A 787 0.72 19.50 -32.23
N ARG A 788 1.38 18.54 -32.89
CA ARG A 788 0.83 17.84 -34.05
C ARG A 788 -0.29 16.87 -33.66
N GLY A 789 -0.16 16.21 -32.51
CA GLY A 789 -1.14 15.26 -32.01
C GLY A 789 -1.32 15.32 -30.50
N VAL A 790 -2.39 14.69 -30.02
CA VAL A 790 -2.72 14.58 -28.60
C VAL A 790 -3.25 13.19 -28.28
N VAL A 791 -2.77 12.59 -27.21
CA VAL A 791 -3.28 11.33 -26.67
C VAL A 791 -3.92 11.59 -25.32
N LEU A 792 -5.20 11.27 -25.20
CA LEU A 792 -5.93 11.31 -23.94
C LEU A 792 -5.83 9.95 -23.25
N ALA A 793 -4.85 9.80 -22.35
CA ALA A 793 -4.70 8.63 -21.47
C ALA A 793 -5.38 8.89 -20.11
N ILE A 794 -6.58 9.45 -20.17
CA ILE A 794 -7.39 9.85 -19.01
C ILE A 794 -8.39 8.74 -18.70
N ASN A 795 -8.34 8.23 -17.48
CA ASN A 795 -9.15 7.09 -17.05
C ASN A 795 -10.66 7.36 -17.17
N ASP A 796 -11.41 6.43 -17.78
CA ASP A 796 -12.88 6.48 -17.92
C ASP A 796 -13.60 5.71 -16.80
N ARG A 797 -13.42 4.39 -16.72
CA ARG A 797 -14.28 3.54 -15.88
C ARG A 797 -14.08 3.71 -14.37
N VAL A 798 -12.85 3.97 -13.94
CA VAL A 798 -12.51 4.09 -12.50
C VAL A 798 -12.46 5.57 -12.12
N GLY A 799 -13.59 6.28 -12.19
CA GLY A 799 -13.69 7.69 -11.84
C GLY A 799 -13.78 7.93 -10.33
N ILE A 800 -14.78 8.67 -9.86
CA ILE A 800 -14.97 8.96 -8.42
C ILE A 800 -15.64 7.75 -7.75
N PRO A 801 -15.17 7.26 -6.57
CA PRO A 801 -15.84 6.19 -5.85
C PRO A 801 -17.31 6.53 -5.56
N ARG A 802 -18.22 5.60 -5.78
CA ARG A 802 -19.63 5.81 -5.43
C ARG A 802 -19.77 5.80 -3.91
N GLN A 803 -20.41 6.82 -3.38
CA GLN A 803 -20.76 6.90 -1.96
C GLN A 803 -22.15 6.30 -1.74
N MET A 804 -22.28 5.50 -0.69
CA MET A 804 -23.54 4.91 -0.24
C MET A 804 -23.63 5.12 1.27
N THR A 805 -24.80 5.55 1.73
CA THR A 805 -25.12 5.68 3.14
C THR A 805 -26.46 5.00 3.38
N TRP A 806 -26.55 4.23 4.45
CA TRP A 806 -27.76 3.49 4.80
C TRP A 806 -28.32 4.00 6.13
N ALA A 807 -29.62 3.81 6.34
CA ALA A 807 -30.26 4.18 7.60
C ALA A 807 -29.69 3.34 8.76
N GLY A 808 -29.52 3.94 9.94
CA GLY A 808 -29.01 3.27 11.15
C GLY A 808 -27.51 2.98 11.13
N GLN A 809 -26.77 3.41 10.09
CA GLN A 809 -25.33 3.15 9.98
C GLN A 809 -24.54 3.76 11.14
N GLU A 810 -25.00 4.87 11.69
CA GLU A 810 -24.48 5.55 12.88
C GLU A 810 -24.64 4.75 14.19
N GLU A 811 -25.57 3.80 14.23
CA GLU A 811 -25.80 2.93 15.40
C GLU A 811 -24.91 1.68 15.40
N PHE A 812 -24.34 1.32 14.24
CA PHE A 812 -23.52 0.14 14.07
C PHE A 812 -22.22 0.24 14.88
N LYS A 813 -21.97 -0.76 15.73
CA LYS A 813 -20.79 -0.78 16.61
C LYS A 813 -19.52 -1.29 15.93
N GLY A 814 -19.65 -1.87 14.75
CA GLY A 814 -18.54 -2.39 13.97
C GLY A 814 -17.89 -1.34 13.07
N ILE A 815 -17.07 -1.80 12.12
CA ILE A 815 -16.35 -0.94 11.18
C ILE A 815 -17.10 -0.88 9.85
N VAL A 816 -17.43 0.31 9.34
CA VAL A 816 -17.92 0.50 7.96
C VAL A 816 -16.90 1.32 7.19
N THR A 817 -16.38 0.77 6.10
CA THR A 817 -15.38 1.49 5.29
C THR A 817 -15.35 0.99 3.85
N THR A 818 -14.67 1.72 2.96
CA THR A 818 -14.54 1.34 1.54
C THR A 818 -13.39 0.37 1.32
N GLY A 819 -13.52 -0.55 0.37
CA GLY A 819 -12.49 -1.53 0.01
C GLY A 819 -11.32 -1.01 -0.84
N THR A 820 -11.16 0.30 -0.97
CA THR A 820 -10.07 0.94 -1.72
C THR A 820 -9.08 1.57 -0.76
N ASN A 821 -7.96 2.09 -1.28
CA ASN A 821 -7.28 3.22 -0.62
C ASN A 821 -6.54 2.98 0.70
N ASP A 822 -6.28 1.72 1.07
CA ASP A 822 -5.73 1.34 2.39
C ASP A 822 -6.62 1.73 3.60
N ASN A 823 -7.89 2.04 3.36
CA ASN A 823 -8.84 2.36 4.45
C ASN A 823 -9.06 1.20 5.43
N LEU A 824 -8.57 0.01 5.08
CA LEU A 824 -8.63 -1.23 5.85
C LEU A 824 -7.25 -1.68 6.41
N ALA A 825 -6.19 -0.91 6.21
CA ALA A 825 -4.81 -1.35 6.53
C ALA A 825 -4.56 -1.64 8.02
N HIS A 826 -5.41 -1.13 8.91
CA HIS A 826 -5.28 -1.30 10.36
C HIS A 826 -6.39 -2.17 10.98
N VAL A 827 -7.24 -2.78 10.14
CA VAL A 827 -8.34 -3.62 10.61
C VAL A 827 -7.80 -4.99 11.00
N ASP A 828 -8.15 -5.43 12.21
CA ASP A 828 -7.92 -6.81 12.66
C ASP A 828 -9.08 -7.69 12.19
N TRP A 829 -8.79 -8.55 11.20
CA TRP A 829 -9.75 -9.45 10.60
C TRP A 829 -9.98 -10.73 11.43
N ARG A 830 -9.09 -11.04 12.38
CA ARG A 830 -9.08 -12.34 13.04
C ARG A 830 -10.38 -12.60 13.80
N GLY A 831 -11.04 -13.71 13.45
CA GLY A 831 -12.30 -14.12 14.07
C GLY A 831 -13.48 -13.18 13.80
N LYS A 832 -13.38 -12.30 12.79
CA LYS A 832 -14.44 -11.35 12.45
C LYS A 832 -15.39 -11.91 11.41
N ARG A 833 -16.66 -11.51 11.51
CA ARG A 833 -17.69 -11.70 10.49
C ARG A 833 -17.70 -10.47 9.60
N VAL A 834 -17.41 -10.67 8.33
CA VAL A 834 -17.20 -9.59 7.37
C VAL A 834 -18.31 -9.63 6.34
N VAL A 835 -18.93 -8.48 6.07
CA VAL A 835 -19.79 -8.31 4.90
C VAL A 835 -19.08 -7.47 3.87
N VAL A 836 -18.95 -7.97 2.65
CA VAL A 836 -18.49 -7.20 1.49
C VAL A 836 -19.68 -6.84 0.62
N VAL A 837 -19.97 -5.55 0.48
CA VAL A 837 -21.10 -5.05 -0.32
C VAL A 837 -20.63 -4.64 -1.70
N GLY A 838 -21.06 -5.35 -2.73
CA GLY A 838 -20.69 -5.11 -4.12
C GLY A 838 -19.87 -6.24 -4.73
N MET A 839 -19.43 -6.04 -5.97
CA MET A 839 -18.77 -7.06 -6.79
C MET A 839 -17.69 -6.43 -7.68
N GLY A 840 -16.85 -7.26 -8.28
CA GLY A 840 -15.73 -6.85 -9.13
C GLY A 840 -14.39 -6.95 -8.43
N ALA A 841 -13.33 -6.42 -9.06
CA ALA A 841 -11.94 -6.58 -8.62
C ALA A 841 -11.73 -6.25 -7.13
N PHE A 842 -12.15 -5.05 -6.69
CA PHE A 842 -12.00 -4.62 -5.30
C PHE A 842 -12.81 -5.48 -4.32
N ALA A 843 -14.01 -5.95 -4.69
CA ALA A 843 -14.80 -6.79 -3.79
C ALA A 843 -14.15 -8.16 -3.55
N ILE A 844 -13.69 -8.81 -4.63
CA ILE A 844 -13.02 -10.11 -4.55
C ILE A 844 -11.66 -10.01 -3.85
N GLU A 845 -10.93 -8.93 -4.10
CA GLU A 845 -9.70 -8.62 -3.39
C GLU A 845 -9.90 -8.50 -1.88
N ASN A 846 -10.89 -7.71 -1.43
CA ASN A 846 -11.14 -7.54 0.00
C ASN A 846 -11.68 -8.82 0.65
N THR A 847 -12.43 -9.63 -0.11
CA THR A 847 -12.84 -10.98 0.32
C THR A 847 -11.61 -11.86 0.59
N ARG A 848 -10.66 -11.88 -0.35
CA ARG A 848 -9.37 -12.56 -0.17
C ARG A 848 -8.61 -12.02 1.04
N THR A 849 -8.42 -10.70 1.12
CA THR A 849 -7.68 -10.07 2.23
C THR A 849 -8.29 -10.43 3.58
N ALA A 850 -9.61 -10.35 3.73
CA ALA A 850 -10.28 -10.70 4.98
C ALA A 850 -10.00 -12.16 5.39
N LEU A 851 -10.18 -13.10 4.45
CA LEU A 851 -10.00 -14.53 4.71
C LEU A 851 -8.54 -14.90 4.99
N GLU A 852 -7.59 -14.36 4.22
CA GLU A 852 -6.15 -14.57 4.43
C GLU A 852 -5.66 -14.02 5.78
N HIS A 853 -6.34 -13.01 6.32
CA HIS A 853 -6.03 -12.43 7.64
C HIS A 853 -6.87 -13.04 8.78
N GLY A 854 -7.56 -14.15 8.52
CA GLY A 854 -8.21 -14.97 9.54
C GLY A 854 -9.64 -14.55 9.89
N ALA A 855 -10.35 -13.86 9.00
CA ALA A 855 -11.79 -13.69 9.13
C ALA A 855 -12.48 -15.04 9.37
N GLU A 856 -13.43 -15.04 10.31
CA GLU A 856 -14.20 -16.25 10.63
C GLU A 856 -15.05 -16.66 9.43
N HIS A 857 -15.73 -15.69 8.85
CA HIS A 857 -16.61 -15.85 7.70
C HIS A 857 -16.75 -14.53 6.93
N VAL A 858 -16.86 -14.62 5.60
CA VAL A 858 -17.15 -13.49 4.71
C VAL A 858 -18.45 -13.73 3.97
N THR A 859 -19.37 -12.76 4.00
CA THR A 859 -20.59 -12.76 3.19
C THR A 859 -20.50 -11.66 2.14
N VAL A 860 -20.60 -12.02 0.85
CA VAL A 860 -20.59 -11.05 -0.24
C VAL A 860 -22.02 -10.75 -0.65
N VAL A 861 -22.45 -9.50 -0.47
CA VAL A 861 -23.81 -9.03 -0.77
C VAL A 861 -23.81 -8.28 -2.10
N VAL A 862 -24.59 -8.77 -3.06
CA VAL A 862 -24.61 -8.29 -4.45
C VAL A 862 -26.03 -8.07 -4.96
N ARG A 863 -26.22 -7.12 -5.87
CA ARG A 863 -27.50 -6.93 -6.58
C ARG A 863 -27.71 -7.93 -7.70
N ARG A 864 -26.61 -8.37 -8.32
CA ARG A 864 -26.52 -9.34 -9.41
C ARG A 864 -25.21 -10.09 -9.21
N HIS A 865 -25.24 -11.41 -9.33
CA HIS A 865 -24.06 -12.21 -9.11
C HIS A 865 -23.07 -12.05 -10.26
N GLY A 866 -21.91 -11.43 -9.99
CA GLY A 866 -20.84 -11.31 -10.98
C GLY A 866 -20.10 -12.64 -11.19
N THR A 867 -19.51 -12.82 -12.37
CA THR A 867 -18.74 -14.02 -12.68
C THR A 867 -17.33 -13.94 -12.10
N VAL A 868 -16.92 -14.98 -11.37
CA VAL A 868 -15.54 -15.20 -10.88
C VAL A 868 -14.93 -16.41 -11.57
N CYS A 869 -13.73 -16.31 -12.12
CA CYS A 869 -12.99 -17.44 -12.69
C CYS A 869 -11.79 -17.84 -11.81
N PRO A 870 -11.36 -19.12 -11.84
CA PRO A 870 -10.11 -19.53 -11.21
C PRO A 870 -8.91 -19.01 -12.02
N LYS A 871 -7.75 -18.86 -11.37
CA LYS A 871 -6.54 -18.26 -11.96
C LYS A 871 -6.13 -18.96 -13.27
N ILE A 872 -6.23 -20.29 -13.31
CA ILE A 872 -5.92 -21.09 -14.51
C ILE A 872 -6.77 -20.73 -15.75
N ILE A 873 -8.04 -20.35 -15.59
CA ILE A 873 -8.88 -19.94 -16.73
C ILE A 873 -8.37 -18.63 -17.31
N ASP A 874 -8.00 -17.68 -16.46
CA ASP A 874 -7.41 -16.42 -16.89
C ASP A 874 -6.02 -16.62 -17.54
N TYR A 875 -5.18 -17.50 -16.98
CA TYR A 875 -3.89 -17.88 -17.58
C TYR A 875 -4.06 -18.47 -18.99
N LEU A 876 -4.99 -19.42 -19.15
CA LEU A 876 -5.28 -20.07 -20.43
C LEU A 876 -5.76 -19.07 -21.49
N ASN A 877 -6.45 -18.01 -21.09
CA ASN A 877 -6.92 -16.95 -21.98
C ASN A 877 -5.79 -16.17 -22.67
N PHE A 878 -4.56 -16.23 -22.14
CA PHE A 878 -3.42 -15.49 -22.74
C PHE A 878 -2.33 -16.39 -23.31
N VAL A 879 -2.11 -17.59 -22.74
CA VAL A 879 -0.99 -18.46 -23.14
C VAL A 879 -1.31 -19.37 -24.31
N LYS A 880 -2.60 -19.71 -24.51
CA LYS A 880 -2.99 -20.65 -25.57
C LYS A 880 -2.56 -20.13 -26.94
N PRO A 881 -2.22 -21.03 -27.88
CA PRO A 881 -1.96 -20.62 -29.25
C PRO A 881 -3.13 -19.82 -29.83
N PHE A 882 -2.78 -18.74 -30.51
CA PHE A 882 -3.69 -18.01 -31.38
C PHE A 882 -3.43 -18.46 -32.82
N ASP A 883 -4.48 -18.62 -33.61
CA ASP A 883 -4.34 -18.87 -35.05
C ASP A 883 -3.92 -17.60 -35.82
N ALA A 884 -3.80 -17.71 -37.14
CA ALA A 884 -3.43 -16.60 -38.01
C ALA A 884 -4.45 -15.44 -37.99
N GLU A 885 -5.65 -15.68 -37.48
CA GLU A 885 -6.75 -14.73 -37.34
C GLU A 885 -6.90 -14.25 -35.88
N PHE A 886 -5.91 -14.57 -35.04
CA PHE A 886 -5.85 -14.22 -33.63
C PHE A 886 -7.02 -14.74 -32.80
N GLN A 887 -7.53 -15.93 -33.13
CA GLN A 887 -8.56 -16.64 -32.37
C GLN A 887 -7.98 -17.84 -31.62
N HIS A 888 -8.58 -18.19 -30.47
CA HIS A 888 -8.34 -19.46 -29.80
C HIS A 888 -9.17 -20.60 -30.39
N ASP A 889 -8.69 -21.84 -30.24
CA ASP A 889 -9.42 -23.00 -30.71
C ASP A 889 -10.70 -23.25 -29.89
N SER A 890 -11.80 -23.53 -30.58
CA SER A 890 -13.12 -23.68 -29.95
C SER A 890 -13.23 -24.96 -29.09
N THR A 891 -12.53 -26.03 -29.46
CA THR A 891 -12.56 -27.30 -28.71
C THR A 891 -12.02 -27.14 -27.29
N THR A 892 -10.89 -26.45 -27.14
CA THR A 892 -10.31 -26.16 -25.83
C THR A 892 -11.17 -25.19 -25.03
N ASN A 893 -11.80 -24.20 -25.67
CA ASN A 893 -12.75 -23.30 -25.00
C ASN A 893 -13.92 -24.07 -24.37
N ILE A 894 -14.47 -25.05 -25.09
CA ILE A 894 -15.56 -25.91 -24.56
C ILE A 894 -15.09 -26.69 -23.33
N LYS A 895 -13.89 -27.29 -23.38
CA LYS A 895 -13.29 -28.01 -22.24
C LYS A 895 -13.12 -27.10 -21.02
N GLN A 896 -12.66 -25.86 -21.23
CA GLN A 896 -12.49 -24.87 -20.16
C GLN A 896 -13.82 -24.49 -19.51
N MET A 897 -14.84 -24.17 -20.32
CA MET A 897 -16.16 -23.82 -19.80
C MET A 897 -16.81 -24.96 -19.03
N HIS A 898 -16.64 -26.20 -19.50
CA HIS A 898 -17.11 -27.38 -18.77
C HIS A 898 -16.44 -27.52 -17.39
N GLN A 899 -15.10 -27.46 -17.33
CA GLN A 899 -14.38 -27.57 -16.06
C GLN A 899 -14.70 -26.41 -15.11
N TRP A 900 -14.85 -25.20 -15.63
CA TRP A 900 -15.20 -24.03 -14.82
C TRP A 900 -16.63 -24.12 -14.27
N SER A 901 -17.60 -24.58 -15.07
CA SER A 901 -18.97 -24.84 -14.59
C SER A 901 -19.01 -25.95 -13.54
N SER A 902 -18.25 -27.04 -13.75
CA SER A 902 -18.10 -28.11 -12.77
C SER A 902 -17.54 -27.60 -11.44
N LEU A 903 -16.54 -26.72 -11.49
CA LEU A 903 -15.94 -26.11 -10.31
C LEU A 903 -16.95 -25.29 -9.49
N TYR A 904 -17.82 -24.49 -10.14
CA TYR A 904 -18.90 -23.77 -9.43
C TYR A 904 -19.81 -24.73 -8.67
N ARG A 905 -20.28 -25.79 -9.35
CA ARG A 905 -21.19 -26.78 -8.72
C ARG A 905 -20.52 -27.50 -7.57
N LYS A 906 -19.26 -27.94 -7.74
CA LYS A 906 -18.54 -28.75 -6.75
C LYS A 906 -18.05 -27.95 -5.55
N SER A 907 -17.76 -26.66 -5.73
CA SER A 907 -17.39 -25.75 -4.63
C SER A 907 -18.57 -25.27 -3.79
N GLY A 908 -19.80 -25.42 -4.27
CA GLY A 908 -20.99 -24.81 -3.65
C GLY A 908 -21.06 -23.29 -3.82
N ALA A 909 -20.21 -22.69 -4.67
CA ALA A 909 -20.31 -21.29 -5.03
C ALA A 909 -21.62 -21.01 -5.79
N THR A 910 -22.25 -19.87 -5.50
CA THR A 910 -23.47 -19.45 -6.21
C THR A 910 -23.15 -19.25 -7.70
N ILE A 911 -23.92 -19.91 -8.56
CA ILE A 911 -23.76 -19.81 -10.02
C ILE A 911 -24.33 -18.45 -10.46
N PRO A 912 -23.62 -17.67 -11.28
CA PRO A 912 -24.15 -16.42 -11.85
C PRO A 912 -25.46 -16.65 -12.60
N GLU A 913 -26.44 -15.76 -12.42
CA GLU A 913 -27.79 -15.95 -12.97
C GLU A 913 -27.84 -15.86 -14.50
N CYS A 914 -26.79 -15.34 -15.13
CA CYS A 914 -26.69 -15.22 -16.59
C CYS A 914 -26.16 -16.49 -17.28
N TRP A 915 -25.75 -17.51 -16.52
CA TRP A 915 -25.23 -18.76 -17.08
C TRP A 915 -26.34 -19.77 -17.37
N PRO A 916 -26.24 -20.55 -18.48
CA PRO A 916 -25.11 -20.63 -19.42
C PRO A 916 -25.18 -19.68 -20.63
N GLU A 917 -26.25 -18.88 -20.77
CA GLU A 917 -26.50 -18.07 -21.97
C GLU A 917 -25.43 -16.99 -22.19
N GLU A 918 -25.00 -16.33 -21.12
CA GLU A 918 -23.95 -15.33 -21.12
C GLU A 918 -22.90 -15.64 -20.07
N ILE A 919 -21.63 -15.41 -20.40
CA ILE A 919 -20.51 -15.61 -19.46
C ILE A 919 -20.51 -14.59 -18.31
N LYS A 920 -21.14 -13.42 -18.48
CA LYS A 920 -21.24 -12.35 -17.48
C LYS A 920 -22.39 -11.38 -17.82
N HIS A 921 -22.98 -10.77 -16.80
CA HIS A 921 -23.92 -9.66 -16.94
C HIS A 921 -23.31 -8.41 -17.61
N GLU A 922 -24.15 -7.63 -18.31
CA GLU A 922 -23.75 -6.30 -18.84
C GLU A 922 -23.27 -5.37 -17.71
N GLY A 923 -22.19 -4.64 -17.98
CA GLY A 923 -21.53 -3.78 -17.00
C GLY A 923 -20.68 -4.47 -15.93
N HIS A 924 -20.62 -5.81 -15.88
CA HIS A 924 -19.72 -6.55 -14.98
C HIS A 924 -18.38 -6.89 -15.67
N THR A 925 -17.30 -6.91 -14.90
CA THR A 925 -16.03 -7.53 -15.28
C THR A 925 -15.92 -8.91 -14.63
N ILE A 926 -15.24 -9.85 -15.27
CA ILE A 926 -14.91 -11.14 -14.66
C ILE A 926 -13.80 -10.89 -13.64
N SER A 927 -14.00 -11.32 -12.40
CA SER A 927 -12.95 -11.30 -11.37
C SER A 927 -12.21 -12.64 -11.33
N VAL A 928 -10.98 -12.65 -10.83
CA VAL A 928 -10.16 -13.87 -10.78
C VAL A 928 -9.82 -14.22 -9.33
N SER A 929 -10.15 -15.43 -8.88
CA SER A 929 -9.80 -15.91 -7.55
C SER A 929 -10.03 -17.41 -7.36
N ASP A 930 -8.98 -18.14 -6.97
CA ASP A 930 -9.11 -19.54 -6.53
C ASP A 930 -9.71 -19.64 -5.12
N LEU A 931 -9.35 -18.68 -4.25
CA LEU A 931 -9.86 -18.58 -2.88
C LEU A 931 -11.39 -18.42 -2.85
N TRP A 932 -11.99 -17.85 -3.89
CA TRP A 932 -13.45 -17.82 -4.04
C TRP A 932 -14.06 -19.23 -3.96
N PHE A 933 -13.51 -20.19 -4.71
CA PHE A 933 -14.06 -21.55 -4.78
C PHE A 933 -13.70 -22.36 -3.54
N VAL A 934 -12.44 -22.31 -3.10
CA VAL A 934 -11.99 -23.01 -1.89
C VAL A 934 -12.73 -22.48 -0.65
N GLY A 935 -12.93 -21.17 -0.55
CA GLY A 935 -13.64 -20.54 0.57
C GLY A 935 -15.12 -20.94 0.65
N HIS A 936 -15.81 -21.06 -0.49
CA HIS A 936 -17.19 -21.57 -0.53
C HIS A 936 -17.25 -23.04 -0.11
N HIS A 937 -16.35 -23.87 -0.64
CA HIS A 937 -16.27 -25.30 -0.30
C HIS A 937 -16.04 -25.53 1.20
N MET A 938 -15.20 -24.69 1.82
CA MET A 938 -14.90 -24.75 3.24
C MET A 938 -15.95 -24.06 4.14
N GLY A 939 -17.01 -23.48 3.58
CA GLY A 939 -18.03 -22.74 4.34
C GLY A 939 -17.54 -21.42 4.97
N LYS A 940 -16.37 -20.93 4.53
CA LYS A 940 -15.77 -19.66 4.99
C LYS A 940 -16.29 -18.44 4.21
N LEU A 941 -16.91 -18.68 3.07
CA LEU A 941 -17.43 -17.66 2.17
C LEU A 941 -18.83 -18.04 1.71
N CYS A 942 -19.73 -17.07 1.63
CA CYS A 942 -20.99 -17.22 0.90
C CYS A 942 -21.38 -15.95 0.17
N THR A 943 -22.29 -16.09 -0.79
CA THR A 943 -22.83 -14.98 -1.58
C THR A 943 -24.33 -14.82 -1.35
N LYS A 944 -24.80 -13.57 -1.24
CA LYS A 944 -26.20 -13.20 -1.06
C LYS A 944 -26.63 -12.20 -2.13
N VAL A 945 -27.62 -12.57 -2.93
CA VAL A 945 -28.19 -11.70 -3.96
C VAL A 945 -29.32 -10.86 -3.35
N ALA A 946 -28.97 -9.70 -2.80
CA ALA A 946 -29.87 -8.74 -2.16
C ALA A 946 -29.23 -7.34 -2.08
N THR A 947 -29.99 -6.34 -1.65
CA THR A 947 -29.46 -5.01 -1.28
C THR A 947 -29.49 -4.80 0.22
N VAL A 948 -28.54 -4.03 0.75
CA VAL A 948 -28.61 -3.54 2.14
C VAL A 948 -29.75 -2.54 2.26
N ASP A 949 -30.64 -2.77 3.21
CA ASP A 949 -31.79 -1.91 3.51
C ASP A 949 -31.43 -0.90 4.61
N HIS A 950 -31.06 -1.40 5.79
CA HIS A 950 -30.62 -0.60 6.94
C HIS A 950 -29.66 -1.36 7.86
N PHE A 951 -29.07 -0.66 8.82
CA PHE A 951 -28.16 -1.19 9.84
C PHE A 951 -28.85 -1.24 11.20
N ASP A 952 -28.38 -2.13 12.06
CA ASP A 952 -28.60 -2.06 13.51
C ASP A 952 -27.27 -2.10 14.25
N ALA A 953 -27.31 -2.11 15.59
CA ALA A 953 -26.10 -2.05 16.41
C ALA A 953 -25.11 -3.22 16.20
N GLY A 954 -25.55 -4.36 15.66
CA GLY A 954 -24.75 -5.59 15.51
C GLY A 954 -24.65 -6.15 14.09
N GLY A 955 -25.25 -5.50 13.09
CA GLY A 955 -25.25 -6.03 11.73
C GLY A 955 -26.04 -5.21 10.72
N ILE A 956 -26.41 -5.87 9.62
CA ILE A 956 -27.16 -5.28 8.51
C ILE A 956 -28.42 -6.09 8.21
N HIS A 957 -29.46 -5.40 7.77
CA HIS A 957 -30.69 -5.99 7.24
C HIS A 957 -30.70 -5.85 5.72
N LEU A 958 -31.13 -6.91 5.05
CA LEU A 958 -31.18 -6.99 3.60
C LEU A 958 -32.62 -6.84 3.10
N SER A 959 -32.75 -6.46 1.82
CA SER A 959 -34.03 -6.25 1.14
C SER A 959 -34.90 -7.51 1.02
N ASP A 960 -34.33 -8.69 1.21
CA ASP A 960 -35.05 -9.97 1.24
C ASP A 960 -35.62 -10.28 2.64
N GLY A 961 -35.44 -9.38 3.61
CA GLY A 961 -35.86 -9.52 5.00
C GLY A 961 -34.87 -10.30 5.88
N SER A 962 -33.76 -10.78 5.33
CA SER A 962 -32.72 -11.46 6.11
C SER A 962 -31.84 -10.46 6.87
N ARG A 963 -31.33 -10.90 8.02
CA ARG A 963 -30.39 -10.14 8.85
C ARG A 963 -29.04 -10.85 8.85
N LEU A 964 -27.97 -10.11 8.60
CA LEU A 964 -26.59 -10.57 8.69
C LEU A 964 -25.91 -9.89 9.86
N ASP A 965 -25.40 -10.67 10.81
CA ASP A 965 -24.47 -10.12 11.77
C ASP A 965 -23.15 -9.74 11.09
N ALA A 966 -22.60 -8.60 11.46
CA ALA A 966 -21.35 -8.12 10.90
C ALA A 966 -20.53 -7.40 11.98
N ASP A 967 -19.22 -7.63 11.97
CA ASP A 967 -18.28 -6.84 12.75
C ASP A 967 -17.58 -5.80 11.85
N ILE A 968 -17.49 -6.10 10.54
CA ILE A 968 -16.90 -5.25 9.52
C ILE A 968 -17.78 -5.27 8.27
N VAL A 969 -18.09 -4.10 7.72
CA VAL A 969 -18.78 -3.93 6.44
C VAL A 969 -17.87 -3.18 5.48
N VAL A 970 -17.49 -3.84 4.38
CA VAL A 970 -16.62 -3.31 3.34
C VAL A 970 -17.44 -2.91 2.12
N VAL A 971 -17.43 -1.63 1.77
CA VAL A 971 -18.22 -1.06 0.68
C VAL A 971 -17.39 -1.05 -0.61
N CYS A 972 -17.80 -1.86 -1.58
CA CYS A 972 -17.16 -2.08 -2.89
C CYS A 972 -18.16 -1.89 -4.05
N VAL A 973 -18.93 -0.79 -4.03
CA VAL A 973 -20.03 -0.54 -4.98
C VAL A 973 -19.62 0.10 -6.31
N GLY A 974 -18.31 0.22 -6.56
CA GLY A 974 -17.73 0.72 -7.81
C GLY A 974 -17.63 2.24 -7.90
N PHE A 975 -17.44 2.74 -9.12
CA PHE A 975 -17.10 4.15 -9.40
C PHE A 975 -18.13 4.79 -10.33
N ILE A 976 -18.23 6.12 -10.27
CA ILE A 976 -18.87 6.94 -11.29
C ILE A 976 -17.91 7.00 -12.48
N ARG A 977 -18.39 6.72 -13.70
CA ARG A 977 -17.54 6.79 -14.90
C ARG A 977 -17.23 8.25 -15.26
N ASN A 978 -16.03 8.51 -15.77
CA ASN A 978 -15.57 9.82 -16.23
C ASN A 978 -15.89 10.06 -17.71
N THR A 979 -17.05 9.60 -18.17
CA THR A 979 -17.40 9.53 -19.59
C THR A 979 -17.44 10.87 -20.32
N HIS A 980 -17.61 11.98 -19.60
CA HIS A 980 -17.70 13.34 -20.16
C HIS A 980 -16.38 14.10 -20.12
N LEU A 981 -15.30 13.55 -19.55
CA LEU A 981 -14.04 14.30 -19.45
C LEU A 981 -13.41 14.52 -20.84
N CYS A 982 -13.44 13.52 -21.71
CA CYS A 982 -12.98 13.66 -23.09
C CYS A 982 -13.77 14.75 -23.84
N GLU A 983 -15.09 14.73 -23.72
CA GLU A 983 -16.00 15.74 -24.30
C GLU A 983 -15.71 17.14 -23.75
N LYS A 984 -15.53 17.28 -22.43
CA LYS A 984 -15.18 18.55 -21.80
C LYS A 984 -13.85 19.12 -22.30
N LEU A 985 -12.85 18.25 -22.49
CA LEU A 985 -11.53 18.67 -22.94
C LEU A 985 -11.50 19.00 -24.44
N THR A 986 -12.18 18.21 -25.28
CA THR A 986 -12.05 18.27 -26.75
C THR A 986 -13.22 18.99 -27.44
N GLY A 987 -14.39 19.03 -26.81
CA GLY A 987 -15.64 19.50 -27.41
C GLY A 987 -16.32 18.47 -28.31
N SER A 988 -15.80 17.24 -28.40
CA SER A 988 -16.41 16.14 -29.17
C SER A 988 -17.05 15.13 -28.24
N ASP A 989 -18.30 14.76 -28.53
CA ASP A 989 -19.04 13.68 -27.86
C ASP A 989 -18.96 12.35 -28.63
N THR A 990 -18.37 12.36 -29.83
CA THR A 990 -18.22 11.20 -30.72
C THR A 990 -16.76 10.93 -31.06
N MET A 991 -16.50 9.69 -31.49
CA MET A 991 -15.20 9.26 -31.98
C MET A 991 -15.31 8.11 -32.98
N LYS A 992 -14.25 7.87 -33.74
CA LYS A 992 -14.11 6.74 -34.66
C LYS A 992 -13.91 5.44 -33.90
N THR A 993 -14.39 4.33 -34.48
CA THR A 993 -14.20 2.98 -33.92
C THR A 993 -12.74 2.51 -33.90
N THR A 994 -11.83 3.25 -34.55
CA THR A 994 -10.37 3.05 -34.56
C THR A 994 -9.64 3.76 -33.41
N ASN A 995 -10.41 4.23 -32.41
CA ASN A 995 -9.92 4.91 -31.21
C ASN A 995 -9.51 6.40 -31.36
N TYR A 996 -9.82 7.01 -32.51
CA TYR A 996 -9.55 8.43 -32.78
C TYR A 996 -10.77 9.31 -32.57
N VAL A 997 -10.63 10.41 -31.83
CA VAL A 997 -11.64 11.48 -31.74
C VAL A 997 -11.58 12.37 -32.97
N ASP A 998 -10.37 12.70 -33.43
CA ASP A 998 -10.07 13.46 -34.65
C ASP A 998 -8.68 13.02 -35.16
N LYS A 999 -8.24 13.50 -36.34
CA LYS A 999 -6.91 13.27 -36.90
C LYS A 999 -5.82 13.58 -35.87
N HIS A 1000 -4.97 12.61 -35.56
CA HIS A 1000 -3.93 12.70 -34.51
C HIS A 1000 -4.43 13.02 -33.09
N LEU A 1001 -5.73 12.85 -32.81
CA LEU A 1001 -6.30 12.97 -31.46
C LEU A 1001 -6.89 11.61 -31.05
N MET A 1002 -6.18 10.87 -30.21
CA MET A 1002 -6.58 9.53 -29.76
C MET A 1002 -7.13 9.57 -28.33
N TYR A 1003 -8.21 8.81 -28.08
CA TYR A 1003 -8.71 8.59 -26.73
C TYR A 1003 -8.31 7.20 -26.20
N LEU A 1004 -7.15 7.12 -25.56
CA LEU A 1004 -6.57 5.87 -25.05
C LEU A 1004 -7.06 5.58 -23.62
N ALA A 1005 -8.32 5.21 -23.49
CA ALA A 1005 -8.95 4.91 -22.19
C ALA A 1005 -9.83 3.66 -22.26
N ASP A 1006 -9.92 2.96 -21.14
CA ASP A 1006 -10.74 1.76 -21.01
C ASP A 1006 -12.19 2.02 -21.43
N ALA A 1007 -12.75 1.10 -22.20
CA ALA A 1007 -14.13 1.13 -22.66
C ALA A 1007 -14.94 0.01 -22.01
N GLU A 1008 -16.22 -0.08 -22.33
CA GLU A 1008 -17.01 -1.19 -21.83
C GLU A 1008 -16.55 -2.53 -22.41
N ILE A 1009 -15.99 -3.38 -21.54
CA ILE A 1009 -15.68 -4.78 -21.83
C ILE A 1009 -17.00 -5.57 -21.92
N ASP A 1010 -17.47 -5.83 -23.14
CA ASP A 1010 -18.61 -6.68 -23.43
C ASP A 1010 -18.18 -8.14 -23.70
N HIS A 1011 -19.13 -9.02 -24.03
CA HIS A 1011 -18.88 -10.47 -24.15
C HIS A 1011 -17.87 -10.82 -25.26
N GLY A 1012 -17.72 -9.98 -26.29
CA GLY A 1012 -16.80 -10.20 -27.40
C GLY A 1012 -15.31 -10.09 -27.05
N ALA A 1013 -14.96 -9.57 -25.88
CA ALA A 1013 -13.56 -9.31 -25.51
C ALA A 1013 -12.72 -10.56 -25.21
N PHE A 1014 -13.33 -11.62 -24.65
CA PHE A 1014 -12.61 -12.72 -24.00
C PHE A 1014 -12.04 -13.79 -24.95
N ASN A 1015 -12.20 -13.67 -26.26
CA ASN A 1015 -11.64 -14.65 -27.23
C ASN A 1015 -10.65 -14.02 -28.22
N TRP A 1016 -10.26 -12.77 -28.00
CA TRP A 1016 -9.43 -12.00 -28.91
C TRP A 1016 -8.04 -11.75 -28.32
N PHE A 1017 -7.04 -11.39 -29.13
CA PHE A 1017 -5.65 -11.32 -28.63
C PHE A 1017 -5.39 -10.25 -27.57
N PHE A 1018 -6.26 -9.25 -27.40
CA PHE A 1018 -6.22 -8.34 -26.26
C PHE A 1018 -6.64 -9.00 -24.94
N GLY A 1019 -7.43 -10.09 -25.02
CA GLY A 1019 -8.12 -10.69 -23.89
C GLY A 1019 -9.05 -9.67 -23.21
N SER A 1020 -9.13 -9.71 -21.89
CA SER A 1020 -9.77 -8.66 -21.07
C SER A 1020 -8.77 -7.59 -20.58
N SER A 1021 -7.53 -7.58 -21.12
CA SER A 1021 -6.46 -6.72 -20.63
C SER A 1021 -6.44 -5.35 -21.32
N VAL A 1022 -6.80 -4.32 -20.55
CA VAL A 1022 -6.73 -2.91 -20.98
C VAL A 1022 -5.29 -2.54 -21.39
N LEU A 1023 -4.27 -3.12 -20.76
CA LEU A 1023 -2.89 -2.86 -21.12
C LEU A 1023 -2.55 -3.43 -22.50
N GLU A 1024 -2.94 -4.67 -22.79
CA GLU A 1024 -2.71 -5.29 -24.12
C GLU A 1024 -3.47 -4.56 -25.24
N TYR A 1025 -4.70 -4.12 -24.97
CA TYR A 1025 -5.43 -3.19 -25.85
C TYR A 1025 -4.61 -1.92 -26.12
N ALA A 1026 -4.09 -1.29 -25.07
CA ALA A 1026 -3.38 -0.03 -25.19
C ALA A 1026 -2.04 -0.16 -25.93
N LYS A 1027 -1.33 -1.29 -25.78
CA LYS A 1027 -0.08 -1.57 -26.51
C LYS A 1027 -0.30 -1.55 -28.02
N PHE A 1028 -1.34 -2.25 -28.50
CA PHE A 1028 -1.65 -2.27 -29.92
C PHE A 1028 -2.08 -0.90 -30.44
N PHE A 1029 -2.99 -0.22 -29.74
CA PHE A 1029 -3.45 1.11 -30.17
C PHE A 1029 -2.34 2.17 -30.06
N THR A 1030 -1.32 1.95 -29.24
CA THR A 1030 -0.08 2.74 -29.26
C THR A 1030 0.66 2.59 -30.58
N GLU A 1031 0.87 1.36 -31.06
CA GLU A 1031 1.48 1.12 -32.38
C GLU A 1031 0.61 1.62 -33.54
N VAL A 1032 -0.73 1.52 -33.42
CA VAL A 1032 -1.67 2.13 -34.39
C VAL A 1032 -1.51 3.64 -34.44
N TYR A 1033 -1.32 4.29 -33.28
CA TYR A 1033 -1.06 5.73 -33.21
C TYR A 1033 0.27 6.12 -33.84
N VAL A 1034 1.34 5.37 -33.56
CA VAL A 1034 2.65 5.55 -34.16
C VAL A 1034 2.58 5.39 -35.68
N ALA A 1035 1.91 4.36 -36.20
CA ALA A 1035 1.74 4.16 -37.64
C ALA A 1035 0.99 5.33 -38.30
N GLY A 1036 -0.03 5.88 -37.63
CA GLY A 1036 -0.71 7.09 -38.09
C GLY A 1036 0.22 8.31 -38.20
N LEU A 1037 1.17 8.44 -37.28
CA LEU A 1037 2.13 9.54 -37.25
C LEU A 1037 3.32 9.39 -38.23
N GLU A 1038 3.75 8.16 -38.51
CA GLU A 1038 4.90 7.82 -39.36
C GLU A 1038 4.49 7.58 -40.84
N HIS A 1039 3.27 7.10 -41.08
CA HIS A 1039 2.80 6.64 -42.40
C HIS A 1039 1.44 7.23 -42.78
N GLU A 1040 1.19 8.48 -42.37
CA GLU A 1040 -0.08 9.19 -42.52
C GLU A 1040 -0.73 9.04 -43.91
N GLU A 1041 0.03 9.23 -45.00
CA GLU A 1041 -0.49 9.14 -46.37
C GLU A 1041 -1.04 7.75 -46.72
N GLN A 1042 -0.49 6.69 -46.12
CA GLN A 1042 -0.88 5.31 -46.41
C GLN A 1042 -2.05 4.85 -45.53
N VAL A 1043 -2.09 5.28 -44.27
CA VAL A 1043 -3.03 4.74 -43.27
C VAL A 1043 -4.09 5.73 -42.79
N GLY A 1044 -3.95 7.03 -43.06
CA GLY A 1044 -4.80 8.09 -42.49
C GLY A 1044 -6.29 7.90 -42.76
N GLU A 1045 -6.67 7.56 -43.99
CA GLU A 1045 -8.08 7.26 -44.34
C GLU A 1045 -8.64 6.07 -43.56
N MET A 1046 -7.80 5.09 -43.22
CA MET A 1046 -8.19 3.91 -42.44
C MET A 1046 -8.35 4.22 -40.95
N LEU A 1047 -7.70 5.27 -40.46
CA LEU A 1047 -7.66 5.62 -39.03
C LEU A 1047 -8.62 6.73 -38.63
N TRP A 1048 -8.78 7.76 -39.47
CA TRP A 1048 -9.65 8.91 -39.19
C TRP A 1048 -10.38 9.45 -40.43
N GLY A 1049 -10.48 8.65 -41.50
CA GLY A 1049 -11.24 9.00 -42.70
C GLY A 1049 -12.69 9.37 -42.41
N ALA A 1050 -13.28 10.20 -43.28
CA ALA A 1050 -14.63 10.72 -43.10
C ALA A 1050 -15.67 9.57 -43.01
N ASP A 1051 -15.50 8.53 -43.82
CA ASP A 1051 -16.43 7.39 -43.95
C ASP A 1051 -16.31 6.34 -42.84
N LEU A 1052 -15.35 6.47 -41.92
CA LEU A 1052 -15.21 5.54 -40.81
C LEU A 1052 -16.40 5.65 -39.83
N PRO A 1053 -16.93 4.50 -39.35
CA PRO A 1053 -17.99 4.48 -38.35
C PRO A 1053 -17.64 5.32 -37.12
N THR A 1054 -18.61 6.10 -36.67
CA THR A 1054 -18.54 6.90 -35.45
C THR A 1054 -19.41 6.27 -34.36
N THR A 1055 -19.00 6.44 -33.11
CA THR A 1055 -19.77 6.07 -31.94
C THR A 1055 -19.71 7.17 -30.90
N LYS A 1056 -20.73 7.27 -30.05
CA LYS A 1056 -20.69 8.17 -28.90
C LYS A 1056 -19.66 7.69 -27.89
N ILE A 1057 -18.91 8.61 -27.31
CA ILE A 1057 -17.84 8.30 -26.36
C ILE A 1057 -18.38 7.51 -25.15
N GLN A 1058 -19.62 7.78 -24.73
CA GLN A 1058 -20.25 7.13 -23.58
C GLN A 1058 -20.65 5.67 -23.88
N GLU A 1059 -20.85 5.32 -25.15
CA GLU A 1059 -21.39 4.04 -25.66
C GLU A 1059 -20.29 3.12 -26.22
N ARG A 1060 -19.01 3.47 -26.02
CA ARG A 1060 -17.87 2.69 -26.53
C ARG A 1060 -17.82 1.31 -25.88
N LYS A 1061 -17.77 0.29 -26.72
CA LYS A 1061 -17.63 -1.11 -26.34
C LYS A 1061 -16.40 -1.75 -26.99
N TRP A 1062 -15.83 -2.73 -26.32
CA TRP A 1062 -14.67 -3.49 -26.79
C TRP A 1062 -14.93 -4.20 -28.13
N SER A 1063 -16.12 -4.77 -28.34
CA SER A 1063 -16.53 -5.35 -29.63
C SER A 1063 -16.32 -4.41 -30.82
N GLY A 1064 -16.59 -3.10 -30.65
CA GLY A 1064 -16.36 -2.09 -31.68
C GLY A 1064 -14.88 -1.91 -32.02
N PHE A 1065 -14.01 -1.91 -30.99
CA PHE A 1065 -12.56 -1.83 -31.19
C PHE A 1065 -11.99 -3.09 -31.81
N ILE A 1066 -12.49 -4.27 -31.40
CA ILE A 1066 -12.10 -5.56 -31.99
C ILE A 1066 -12.45 -5.58 -33.47
N ALA A 1067 -13.67 -5.20 -33.84
CA ALA A 1067 -14.10 -5.14 -35.23
C ALA A 1067 -13.25 -4.15 -36.06
N ALA A 1068 -12.88 -3.01 -35.49
CA ALA A 1068 -11.98 -2.05 -36.14
C ALA A 1068 -10.57 -2.62 -36.31
N SER A 1069 -9.99 -3.20 -35.25
CA SER A 1069 -8.69 -3.85 -35.31
C SER A 1069 -8.66 -4.97 -36.36
N SER A 1070 -9.67 -5.83 -36.43
CA SER A 1070 -9.76 -6.87 -37.46
C SER A 1070 -9.72 -6.32 -38.88
N LYS A 1071 -10.30 -5.13 -39.13
CA LYS A 1071 -10.18 -4.45 -40.44
C LYS A 1071 -8.76 -3.95 -40.67
N LEU A 1072 -8.12 -3.34 -39.66
CA LEU A 1072 -6.74 -2.87 -39.75
C LEU A 1072 -5.75 -4.01 -40.02
N LEU A 1073 -5.92 -5.17 -39.40
CA LEU A 1073 -5.05 -6.34 -39.63
C LEU A 1073 -5.12 -6.85 -41.07
N LYS A 1074 -6.30 -6.78 -41.71
CA LYS A 1074 -6.51 -7.21 -43.10
C LYS A 1074 -5.80 -6.30 -44.12
N ALA A 1075 -5.42 -5.08 -43.73
CA ALA A 1075 -4.65 -4.15 -44.57
C ALA A 1075 -3.31 -4.74 -45.04
N LYS A 1076 -2.79 -5.78 -44.38
CA LYS A 1076 -1.60 -6.52 -44.83
C LYS A 1076 -1.79 -7.10 -46.24
N ALA A 1077 -3.00 -7.52 -46.60
CA ALA A 1077 -3.30 -8.01 -47.95
C ALA A 1077 -3.18 -6.90 -49.01
N ASP A 1078 -3.36 -5.64 -48.60
CA ASP A 1078 -3.27 -4.43 -49.44
C ASP A 1078 -1.87 -3.80 -49.39
N GLY A 1079 -0.86 -4.50 -48.83
CA GLY A 1079 0.53 -4.02 -48.75
C GLY A 1079 0.83 -3.11 -47.56
N ILE A 1080 -0.05 -3.01 -46.57
CA ILE A 1080 0.11 -2.21 -45.35
C ILE A 1080 0.28 -3.15 -44.14
N PRO A 1081 1.51 -3.59 -43.82
CA PRO A 1081 1.72 -4.67 -42.85
C PRO A 1081 1.75 -4.20 -41.39
N TYR A 1082 1.86 -2.89 -41.14
CA TYR A 1082 2.18 -2.29 -39.83
C TYR A 1082 1.31 -2.81 -38.68
N PHE A 1083 -0.01 -2.87 -38.87
CA PHE A 1083 -0.95 -3.29 -37.83
C PHE A 1083 -0.86 -4.79 -37.56
N ALA A 1084 -0.78 -5.60 -38.62
CA ALA A 1084 -0.67 -7.05 -38.49
C ALA A 1084 0.64 -7.47 -37.84
N ASP A 1085 1.74 -6.81 -38.21
CA ASP A 1085 3.05 -7.07 -37.62
C ASP A 1085 3.10 -6.60 -36.16
N ALA A 1086 2.47 -5.47 -35.80
CA ALA A 1086 2.33 -5.02 -34.42
C ALA A 1086 1.57 -6.04 -33.55
N ALA A 1087 0.42 -6.53 -34.02
CA ALA A 1087 -0.36 -7.56 -33.32
C ALA A 1087 0.43 -8.87 -33.19
N HIS A 1088 1.07 -9.32 -34.27
CA HIS A 1088 1.87 -10.55 -34.26
C HIS A 1088 3.02 -10.45 -33.26
N ASN A 1089 3.80 -9.37 -33.32
CA ASN A 1089 4.91 -9.13 -32.41
C ASN A 1089 4.45 -9.03 -30.94
N GLN A 1090 3.30 -8.42 -30.68
CA GLN A 1090 2.73 -8.33 -29.34
C GLN A 1090 2.38 -9.71 -28.80
N VAL A 1091 1.63 -10.51 -29.56
CA VAL A 1091 1.26 -11.88 -29.16
C VAL A 1091 2.50 -12.74 -28.99
N GLU A 1092 3.44 -12.69 -29.93
CA GLU A 1092 4.69 -13.46 -29.85
C GLU A 1092 5.50 -13.11 -28.60
N ARG A 1093 5.70 -11.81 -28.31
CA ARG A 1093 6.42 -11.36 -27.11
C ARG A 1093 5.73 -11.81 -25.82
N ARG A 1094 4.41 -11.67 -25.75
CA ARG A 1094 3.62 -12.11 -24.59
C ARG A 1094 3.72 -13.62 -24.39
N THR A 1095 3.49 -14.40 -25.44
CA THR A 1095 3.56 -15.86 -25.38
C THR A 1095 4.96 -16.29 -24.98
N ARG A 1096 6.00 -15.76 -25.62
CA ARG A 1096 7.40 -16.03 -25.25
C ARG A 1096 7.66 -15.72 -23.78
N HIS A 1097 7.16 -14.59 -23.28
CA HIS A 1097 7.27 -14.22 -21.87
C HIS A 1097 6.58 -15.25 -20.97
N PHE A 1098 5.36 -15.70 -21.27
CA PHE A 1098 4.71 -16.79 -20.52
C PHE A 1098 5.55 -18.07 -20.51
N TYR A 1099 6.03 -18.54 -21.64
CA TYR A 1099 6.83 -19.77 -21.70
C TYR A 1099 8.18 -19.62 -20.99
N ASN A 1100 8.76 -18.42 -20.97
CA ASN A 1100 10.01 -18.13 -20.27
C ASN A 1100 9.83 -17.99 -18.75
N THR A 1101 8.63 -17.61 -18.29
CA THR A 1101 8.38 -17.20 -16.89
C THR A 1101 7.47 -18.13 -16.11
N LEU A 1102 6.45 -18.67 -16.76
CA LEU A 1102 5.41 -19.53 -16.22
C LEU A 1102 4.92 -20.48 -17.33
N PRO A 1103 5.75 -21.42 -17.83
CA PRO A 1103 5.33 -22.36 -18.86
C PRO A 1103 4.15 -23.23 -18.36
N PRO A 1104 3.26 -23.70 -19.25
CA PRO A 1104 1.99 -24.33 -18.85
C PRO A 1104 2.12 -25.45 -17.82
N VAL A 1105 3.10 -26.35 -17.98
CA VAL A 1105 3.34 -27.45 -17.03
C VAL A 1105 3.75 -26.93 -15.65
N ALA A 1106 4.62 -25.92 -15.59
CA ALA A 1106 5.04 -25.33 -14.33
C ALA A 1106 3.90 -24.56 -13.68
N TYR A 1107 3.15 -23.78 -14.47
CA TYR A 1107 1.99 -23.04 -13.99
C TYR A 1107 0.95 -23.98 -13.34
N VAL A 1108 0.55 -25.06 -14.02
CA VAL A 1108 -0.45 -26.02 -13.50
C VAL A 1108 0.01 -26.62 -12.18
N LYS A 1109 1.26 -27.09 -12.08
CA LYS A 1109 1.80 -27.63 -10.82
C LYS A 1109 1.81 -26.61 -9.71
N SER A 1110 2.10 -25.36 -10.06
CA SER A 1110 2.20 -24.28 -9.11
C SER A 1110 0.84 -23.81 -8.62
N ASN A 1111 -0.15 -23.74 -9.52
CA ASN A 1111 -1.53 -23.42 -9.16
C ASN A 1111 -2.19 -24.55 -8.36
N GLU A 1112 -1.91 -25.81 -8.68
CA GLU A 1112 -2.35 -26.96 -7.86
C GLU A 1112 -1.73 -26.93 -6.45
N ALA A 1113 -0.44 -26.62 -6.33
CA ALA A 1113 0.21 -26.48 -5.02
C ALA A 1113 -0.42 -25.33 -4.19
N GLU A 1114 -0.68 -24.19 -4.83
CA GLU A 1114 -1.37 -23.06 -4.19
C GLU A 1114 -2.79 -23.44 -3.75
N TRP A 1115 -3.53 -24.17 -4.60
CA TRP A 1115 -4.87 -24.67 -4.32
C TRP A 1115 -4.93 -25.51 -3.03
N VAL A 1116 -3.99 -26.43 -2.86
CA VAL A 1116 -3.83 -27.24 -1.65
C VAL A 1116 -3.47 -26.36 -0.44
N GLU A 1117 -2.55 -25.41 -0.64
CA GLU A 1117 -2.13 -24.50 0.43
C GLU A 1117 -3.28 -23.61 0.92
N LEU A 1118 -4.16 -23.14 0.03
CA LEU A 1118 -5.32 -22.32 0.38
C LEU A 1118 -6.23 -23.03 1.40
N HIS A 1119 -6.46 -24.34 1.24
CA HIS A 1119 -7.23 -25.11 2.22
C HIS A 1119 -6.59 -25.07 3.61
N THR A 1120 -5.27 -25.22 3.66
CA THR A 1120 -4.50 -25.18 4.90
C THR A 1120 -4.56 -23.79 5.54
N ARG A 1121 -4.38 -22.73 4.75
CA ARG A 1121 -4.44 -21.33 5.22
C ARG A 1121 -5.81 -20.98 5.78
N LEU A 1122 -6.88 -21.30 5.05
CA LEU A 1122 -8.26 -21.03 5.50
C LEU A 1122 -8.68 -21.89 6.70
N ASN A 1123 -7.96 -22.98 6.98
CA ASN A 1123 -8.12 -23.81 8.18
C ASN A 1123 -7.18 -23.38 9.33
N GLY A 1124 -6.80 -22.10 9.39
CA GLY A 1124 -5.95 -21.56 10.45
C GLY A 1124 -4.52 -22.13 10.44
N GLY A 1125 -4.02 -22.48 9.26
CA GLY A 1125 -2.68 -23.06 9.06
C GLY A 1125 -2.61 -24.58 9.29
N LYS A 1126 -3.72 -25.25 9.60
CA LYS A 1126 -3.76 -26.71 9.79
C LYS A 1126 -4.03 -27.43 8.47
N PRO A 1127 -3.19 -28.39 8.05
CA PRO A 1127 -3.43 -29.15 6.82
C PRO A 1127 -4.82 -29.80 6.79
N VAL A 1128 -5.50 -29.68 5.67
CA VAL A 1128 -6.79 -30.34 5.43
C VAL A 1128 -6.52 -31.69 4.74
N PRO A 1129 -7.10 -32.81 5.18
CA PRO A 1129 -6.94 -34.10 4.50
C PRO A 1129 -7.38 -34.04 3.02
N PRO A 1130 -6.65 -34.67 2.07
CA PRO A 1130 -6.96 -34.58 0.63
C PRO A 1130 -8.40 -34.92 0.25
N GLU A 1131 -9.04 -35.85 0.96
CA GLU A 1131 -10.43 -36.27 0.76
C GLU A 1131 -11.47 -35.21 1.17
N LEU A 1132 -11.08 -34.24 2.00
CA LEU A 1132 -11.91 -33.10 2.40
C LEU A 1132 -11.60 -31.83 1.59
N GLN A 1133 -10.52 -31.84 0.80
CA GLN A 1133 -10.19 -30.72 -0.09
C GLN A 1133 -11.08 -30.71 -1.33
N LEU A 1134 -11.35 -29.51 -1.85
CA LEU A 1134 -11.92 -29.35 -3.18
C LEU A 1134 -10.91 -29.84 -4.22
N PRO A 1135 -11.25 -30.83 -5.06
CA PRO A 1135 -10.31 -31.35 -6.06
C PRO A 1135 -9.81 -30.25 -7.01
N TYR A 1136 -8.60 -30.39 -7.52
CA TYR A 1136 -8.09 -29.51 -8.57
C TYR A 1136 -8.54 -30.01 -9.96
N PHE A 1137 -9.32 -29.20 -10.68
CA PHE A 1137 -10.04 -29.60 -11.91
C PHE A 1137 -9.24 -29.47 -13.21
N PHE A 1138 -8.04 -28.88 -13.17
CA PHE A 1138 -7.33 -28.42 -14.36
C PHE A 1138 -5.98 -29.10 -14.58
N LYS A 1139 -5.84 -30.37 -14.18
CA LYS A 1139 -4.59 -31.14 -14.29
C LYS A 1139 -4.10 -31.27 -15.74
N ASP A 1140 -5.03 -31.43 -16.67
CA ASP A 1140 -4.72 -31.60 -18.09
C ASP A 1140 -4.53 -30.28 -18.84
N ALA A 1141 -4.70 -29.12 -18.17
CA ALA A 1141 -4.69 -27.81 -18.81
C ALA A 1141 -3.39 -27.50 -19.56
N ALA A 1142 -2.26 -28.04 -19.09
CA ALA A 1142 -0.97 -27.89 -19.76
C ALA A 1142 -0.97 -28.47 -21.19
N SER A 1143 -1.62 -29.63 -21.39
CA SER A 1143 -1.73 -30.28 -22.71
C SER A 1143 -2.56 -29.46 -23.70
N TRP A 1144 -3.43 -28.59 -23.21
CA TRP A 1144 -4.27 -27.73 -24.05
C TRP A 1144 -3.50 -26.53 -24.63
N CYS A 1145 -2.30 -26.26 -24.10
CA CYS A 1145 -1.43 -25.16 -24.53
C CYS A 1145 -0.38 -25.61 -25.55
N GLU A 1146 -0.29 -26.90 -25.87
CA GLU A 1146 0.71 -27.39 -26.82
C GLU A 1146 0.44 -26.80 -28.21
N PRO A 1147 1.47 -26.24 -28.89
CA PRO A 1147 1.30 -25.83 -30.27
C PRO A 1147 0.94 -27.07 -31.09
N LYS A 1148 -0.19 -27.03 -31.81
CA LYS A 1148 -0.49 -28.05 -32.81
C LYS A 1148 0.71 -28.13 -33.75
N ALA A 1149 1.26 -29.33 -33.94
CA ALA A 1149 2.41 -29.56 -34.81
C ALA A 1149 2.23 -28.79 -36.13
N PRO A 1150 3.29 -28.17 -36.69
CA PRO A 1150 3.15 -27.45 -37.95
C PRO A 1150 2.50 -28.39 -38.97
N LEU A 1151 1.36 -27.97 -39.53
CA LEU A 1151 0.83 -28.61 -40.73
C LEU A 1151 1.96 -28.52 -41.77
N ALA A 1152 2.49 -29.70 -42.10
CA ALA A 1152 3.67 -29.90 -42.94
C ALA A 1152 3.56 -29.24 -44.32
#